data_AF-A0A0G1BFM3-F1
#
_entry.id   AF-A0A0G1BFM3-F1
#
_cell.length_a   1.000
_cell.length_b   1.000
_cell.length_c   1.000
_cell.angle_alpha   90.00
_cell.angle_beta   90.00
_cell.angle_gamma   90.00
#
_symmetry.space_group_name_H-M   'P 1'
#
loop_
_entity.id
_entity.type
_entity.pdbx_description
1 polymer ?
#
loop_
_entity_poly.entity_id
_entity_poly.type
_entity_poly.pdbx_seq_one_letter_code
_entity_poly.pdbx_strand_id
1 'polypeptide(L)'
;MERLSFLVVVFGIALLAVFLPQLYDQQLDIAEAGDGSQGTPWTVCAVGCDFTTLTSAFSDVTVQAGDYINVDATYASSTETFPLDFNSKQNITVSCQSSGAIVGTDIGAQVDIQMTSSSAFNDCTLSNTRLYFDGVSSATISGNTFATSTTGTIYFASTAGSGNTISDNTGINNIVVGSNQQSLTIASNTIHTYHATANASSLFVEGGSEITITSNTIHSFENTNVYLIFTSSTDNVSVQQNALTYDVPPTIQNIYGIAVYDAASSTISYNTILLPSEEGHALQWGNAIKIYRITTSTAMTSYITHNTIWEYASLHAGVTVDDYAATTAAMNITATYNIFYNASTTNSLLGYGLKIYKDNASSTYTLTNDYNGYHNVSNRVYDDNQNDTFVPTVGENAVFTNPYFKLGDASSTNDTELAPFSTYLDVNGTLDIGAYSTARGSSFTVDDNGIIDYASIHATSTSVMTATIVDGDTWNLAAGSYGQFALASSSRFTGNATIAGAGATTIVQPTSQASAVQFTNLTNPILQDVVVQQASTTASFYAIDGLSFDYSGNSYNDTSVLGYASDGYTFVIEQNCTDPQTTIQPTTDNDITAVTGMGTDDYHLALIDYAQGGKSIGPGTPVYVTMLVPSSVAVNQAAFEALDDCPTPDVWIDS
;
A
#
# COMPACT_ATOMS: atom_id res chain seq x y z
N MET A 1 -44.81 40.53 -77.44
CA MET A 1 -44.54 40.06 -76.06
C MET A 1 -43.30 39.15 -76.00
N GLU A 2 -42.32 39.32 -76.91
CA GLU A 2 -41.10 38.45 -76.99
C GLU A 2 -39.79 39.24 -76.83
N ARG A 3 -39.81 40.57 -76.79
CA ARG A 3 -38.59 41.40 -76.59
C ARG A 3 -38.34 41.80 -75.14
N LEU A 4 -39.33 41.63 -74.25
CA LEU A 4 -39.17 41.93 -72.81
C LEU A 4 -38.57 40.73 -72.05
N SER A 5 -38.82 39.50 -72.50
CA SER A 5 -38.31 38.27 -71.90
C SER A 5 -36.82 38.06 -72.12
N PHE A 6 -36.26 38.49 -73.25
CA PHE A 6 -34.82 38.33 -73.53
C PHE A 6 -33.96 39.30 -72.71
N LEU A 7 -34.45 40.51 -72.42
CA LEU A 7 -33.71 41.48 -71.61
C LEU A 7 -33.66 41.08 -70.13
N VAL A 8 -34.75 40.51 -69.60
CA VAL A 8 -34.83 40.03 -68.21
C VAL A 8 -33.93 38.80 -67.99
N VAL A 9 -33.82 37.90 -68.97
CA VAL A 9 -32.94 36.72 -68.87
C VAL A 9 -31.47 37.12 -68.94
N VAL A 10 -31.09 38.03 -69.83
CA VAL A 10 -29.69 38.50 -69.94
C VAL A 10 -29.28 39.32 -68.73
N PHE A 11 -30.14 40.19 -68.19
CA PHE A 11 -29.87 40.93 -66.96
C PHE A 11 -29.83 40.02 -65.72
N GLY A 12 -30.69 38.99 -65.68
CA GLY A 12 -30.70 37.98 -64.62
C GLY A 12 -29.42 37.13 -64.60
N ILE A 13 -28.92 36.71 -65.77
CA ILE A 13 -27.65 35.96 -65.88
C ILE A 13 -26.45 36.87 -65.57
N ALA A 14 -26.48 38.14 -65.98
CA ALA A 14 -25.43 39.10 -65.66
C ALA A 14 -25.37 39.44 -64.15
N LEU A 15 -26.52 39.58 -63.48
CA LEU A 15 -26.57 39.71 -62.02
C LEU A 15 -26.08 38.41 -61.35
N LEU A 16 -26.51 37.24 -61.81
CA LEU A 16 -26.02 35.97 -61.27
C LEU A 16 -24.49 35.87 -61.41
N ALA A 17 -23.92 36.24 -62.55
CA ALA A 17 -22.46 36.17 -62.79
C ALA A 17 -21.65 37.17 -61.95
N VAL A 18 -22.25 38.28 -61.51
CA VAL A 18 -21.61 39.27 -60.62
C VAL A 18 -21.78 38.90 -59.14
N PHE A 19 -22.92 38.31 -58.76
CA PHE A 19 -23.21 37.95 -57.37
C PHE A 19 -22.78 36.52 -57.00
N LEU A 20 -22.64 35.58 -57.94
CA LEU A 20 -22.13 34.23 -57.68
C LEU A 20 -20.71 34.23 -57.10
N PRO A 21 -19.74 35.00 -57.64
CA PRO A 21 -18.41 35.09 -57.05
C PRO A 21 -18.47 35.69 -55.64
N GLN A 22 -19.30 36.71 -55.39
CA GLN A 22 -19.40 37.36 -54.06
C GLN A 22 -20.14 36.50 -53.01
N LEU A 23 -21.06 35.63 -53.44
CA LEU A 23 -21.70 34.64 -52.57
C LEU A 23 -20.79 33.42 -52.31
N TYR A 24 -19.91 33.07 -53.26
CA TYR A 24 -18.89 32.02 -53.07
C TYR A 24 -17.67 32.52 -52.26
N ASP A 25 -17.28 33.79 -52.38
CA ASP A 25 -16.19 34.40 -51.60
C ASP A 25 -16.54 34.52 -50.11
N GLN A 26 -17.83 34.68 -49.76
CA GLN A 26 -18.29 34.68 -48.37
C GLN A 26 -18.37 33.28 -47.72
N GLN A 27 -18.14 32.22 -48.48
CA GLN A 27 -18.13 30.82 -47.99
C GLN A 27 -16.83 30.06 -48.30
N LEU A 28 -15.80 30.74 -48.81
CA LEU A 28 -14.44 30.29 -48.55
C LEU A 28 -14.17 30.63 -47.09
N ASP A 29 -14.39 29.67 -46.20
CA ASP A 29 -13.72 29.64 -44.89
C ASP A 29 -12.21 29.62 -45.18
N ILE A 30 -11.65 30.79 -45.50
CA ILE A 30 -10.24 31.04 -45.31
C ILE A 30 -10.12 31.03 -43.80
N ALA A 31 -9.63 29.92 -43.25
CA ALA A 31 -9.28 29.83 -41.84
C ALA A 31 -8.50 31.10 -41.50
N GLU A 32 -9.03 31.91 -40.58
CA GLU A 32 -8.35 33.11 -40.13
C GLU A 32 -7.01 32.66 -39.56
N ALA A 33 -5.93 33.26 -40.07
CA ALA A 33 -4.59 32.94 -39.60
C ALA A 33 -4.52 33.22 -38.10
N GLY A 34 -3.81 32.37 -37.36
CA GLY A 34 -3.57 32.61 -35.94
C GLY A 34 -2.97 34.00 -35.68
N ASP A 35 -3.13 34.51 -34.46
CA ASP A 35 -2.44 35.73 -34.01
C ASP A 35 -1.42 35.46 -32.90
N GLY A 36 -1.23 34.17 -32.55
CA GLY A 36 -0.32 33.72 -31.50
C GLY A 36 -0.87 33.90 -30.10
N SER A 37 -2.08 34.43 -29.92
CA SER A 37 -2.71 34.47 -28.59
C SER A 37 -3.27 33.10 -28.21
N GLN A 38 -3.49 32.86 -26.92
CA GLN A 38 -4.08 31.61 -26.44
C GLN A 38 -5.47 31.32 -27.05
N GLY A 39 -6.24 32.36 -27.39
CA GLY A 39 -7.57 32.22 -28.00
C GLY A 39 -7.54 31.94 -29.50
N THR A 40 -6.49 32.40 -30.18
CA THR A 40 -6.26 32.25 -31.63
C THR A 40 -4.78 31.90 -31.89
N PRO A 41 -4.34 30.70 -31.47
CA PRO A 41 -2.94 30.30 -31.56
C PRO A 41 -2.52 30.09 -33.01
N TRP A 42 -1.22 30.18 -33.27
CA TRP A 42 -0.66 29.75 -34.55
C TRP A 42 -0.86 28.26 -34.74
N THR A 43 -1.20 27.82 -35.95
CA THR A 43 -1.50 26.41 -36.25
C THR A 43 -0.39 25.77 -37.09
N VAL A 44 -0.07 24.51 -36.79
CA VAL A 44 0.94 23.72 -37.53
C VAL A 44 0.36 22.37 -37.96
N CYS A 45 0.31 22.12 -39.26
CA CYS A 45 -0.24 20.87 -39.81
C CYS A 45 0.23 20.60 -41.25
N ALA A 46 -0.10 19.46 -41.85
CA ALA A 46 0.40 19.14 -43.20
C ALA A 46 -0.04 20.13 -44.29
N VAL A 47 -1.30 20.59 -44.28
CA VAL A 47 -1.87 21.50 -45.28
C VAL A 47 -3.00 22.32 -44.66
N GLY A 48 -3.06 23.62 -44.95
CA GLY A 48 -4.19 24.49 -44.59
C GLY A 48 -4.06 25.23 -43.26
N CYS A 49 -2.95 25.05 -42.56
CA CYS A 49 -2.59 25.77 -41.34
C CYS A 49 -1.64 26.94 -41.61
N ASP A 50 -1.39 27.76 -40.60
CA ASP A 50 -0.45 28.90 -40.67
C ASP A 50 0.95 28.45 -41.10
N PHE A 51 1.38 27.30 -40.56
CA PHE A 51 2.68 26.69 -40.84
C PHE A 51 2.54 25.20 -41.15
N THR A 52 3.53 24.68 -41.89
CA THR A 52 3.61 23.24 -42.20
C THR A 52 4.58 22.48 -41.31
N THR A 53 5.49 23.18 -40.65
CA THR A 53 6.48 22.62 -39.72
C THR A 53 6.68 23.56 -38.53
N LEU A 54 7.10 23.01 -37.38
CA LEU A 54 7.48 23.82 -36.22
C LEU A 54 8.75 24.62 -36.52
N THR A 55 9.70 24.08 -37.30
CA THR A 55 10.86 24.85 -37.77
C THR A 55 10.43 26.10 -38.54
N SER A 56 9.45 25.98 -39.45
CA SER A 56 8.96 27.14 -40.20
C SER A 56 8.27 28.17 -39.29
N ALA A 57 7.45 27.72 -38.33
CA ALA A 57 6.80 28.60 -37.36
C ALA A 57 7.84 29.35 -36.50
N PHE A 58 8.83 28.65 -35.95
CA PHE A 58 9.89 29.28 -35.18
C PHE A 58 10.80 30.18 -36.02
N SER A 59 10.93 29.95 -37.32
CA SER A 59 11.72 30.82 -38.20
C SER A 59 10.99 32.07 -38.66
N ASP A 60 9.65 32.08 -38.58
CA ASP A 60 8.84 33.20 -39.07
C ASP A 60 9.01 34.42 -38.17
N VAL A 61 9.02 35.60 -38.79
CA VAL A 61 9.12 36.88 -38.10
C VAL A 61 7.80 37.32 -37.46
N THR A 62 6.67 36.70 -37.81
CA THR A 62 5.36 36.99 -37.19
C THR A 62 5.22 36.30 -35.83
N VAL A 63 5.80 35.12 -35.66
CA VAL A 63 5.80 34.39 -34.39
C VAL A 63 6.77 35.06 -33.42
N GLN A 64 6.26 35.54 -32.29
CA GLN A 64 7.01 36.28 -31.26
C GLN A 64 7.15 35.48 -29.97
N ALA A 65 8.08 35.89 -29.11
CA ALA A 65 8.17 35.37 -27.75
C ALA A 65 6.84 35.63 -26.98
N GLY A 66 6.32 34.61 -26.30
CA GLY A 66 4.99 34.67 -25.66
C GLY A 66 3.87 33.99 -26.44
N ASP A 67 4.10 33.65 -27.70
CA ASP A 67 3.05 33.11 -28.57
C ASP A 67 2.68 31.66 -28.23
N TYR A 68 1.45 31.31 -28.59
CA TYR A 68 0.88 29.98 -28.53
C TYR A 68 0.86 29.34 -29.92
N ILE A 69 1.28 28.09 -29.99
CA ILE A 69 1.35 27.27 -31.20
C ILE A 69 0.61 25.96 -30.95
N ASN A 70 -0.42 25.70 -31.74
CA ASN A 70 -1.16 24.45 -31.77
C ASN A 70 -0.66 23.55 -32.90
N VAL A 71 -0.40 22.29 -32.58
CA VAL A 71 0.04 21.27 -33.55
C VAL A 71 -1.07 20.25 -33.76
N ASP A 72 -1.60 20.22 -34.99
CA ASP A 72 -2.73 19.36 -35.33
C ASP A 72 -2.30 17.93 -35.66
N ALA A 73 -3.24 16.99 -35.58
CA ALA A 73 -3.05 15.57 -35.84
C ALA A 73 -2.43 15.24 -37.21
N THR A 74 -2.63 16.12 -38.19
CA THR A 74 -2.10 15.94 -39.55
C THR A 74 -0.67 16.43 -39.71
N TYR A 75 -0.04 16.97 -38.66
CA TYR A 75 1.37 17.35 -38.65
C TYR A 75 2.26 16.18 -39.11
N ALA A 76 3.08 16.44 -40.12
CA ALA A 76 3.94 15.43 -40.73
C ALA A 76 5.39 15.58 -40.24
N SER A 77 5.74 14.91 -39.14
CA SER A 77 7.10 14.99 -38.58
C SER A 77 8.22 14.64 -39.57
N SER A 78 7.92 13.83 -40.59
CA SER A 78 8.88 13.49 -41.67
C SER A 78 9.36 14.69 -42.49
N THR A 79 8.65 15.82 -42.45
CA THR A 79 9.06 17.07 -43.12
C THR A 79 9.73 18.05 -42.17
N GLU A 80 9.83 17.73 -40.89
CA GLU A 80 10.51 18.56 -39.89
C GLU A 80 12.02 18.54 -40.04
N THR A 81 12.68 19.61 -39.62
CA THR A 81 14.14 19.65 -39.50
C THR A 81 14.55 19.61 -38.03
N PHE A 82 15.47 18.70 -37.71
CA PHE A 82 16.04 18.58 -36.36
C PHE A 82 17.52 19.02 -36.35
N PRO A 83 18.04 19.63 -35.27
CA PRO A 83 17.35 19.92 -34.01
C PRO A 83 16.24 20.96 -34.18
N LEU A 84 15.11 20.76 -33.48
CA LEU A 84 14.03 21.72 -33.45
C LEU A 84 14.43 22.86 -32.53
N ASP A 85 14.76 24.02 -33.11
CA ASP A 85 15.20 25.22 -32.41
C ASP A 85 14.07 26.27 -32.40
N PHE A 86 13.81 26.85 -31.24
CA PHE A 86 12.85 27.94 -31.05
C PHE A 86 13.37 29.28 -31.62
N ASN A 87 14.54 29.29 -32.27
CA ASN A 87 15.22 30.44 -32.85
C ASN A 87 15.36 31.60 -31.86
N SER A 88 15.84 31.27 -30.65
CA SER A 88 15.99 32.21 -29.52
C SER A 88 14.68 32.83 -28.98
N LYS A 89 13.50 32.37 -29.42
CA LYS A 89 12.21 32.79 -28.87
C LYS A 89 11.99 32.11 -27.52
N GLN A 90 11.57 32.89 -26.53
CA GLN A 90 11.30 32.45 -25.17
C GLN A 90 9.80 32.57 -24.88
N ASN A 91 9.34 31.97 -23.79
CA ASN A 91 7.94 32.03 -23.37
C ASN A 91 6.96 31.53 -24.44
N ILE A 92 7.39 30.62 -25.31
CA ILE A 92 6.51 30.03 -26.33
C ILE A 92 5.78 28.85 -25.72
N THR A 93 4.48 28.73 -26.00
CA THR A 93 3.71 27.52 -25.67
C THR A 93 3.46 26.72 -26.93
N VAL A 94 4.02 25.51 -27.01
CA VAL A 94 3.64 24.51 -28.01
C VAL A 94 2.68 23.53 -27.35
N SER A 95 1.49 23.35 -27.94
CA SER A 95 0.53 22.34 -27.51
C SER A 95 0.08 21.51 -28.71
N CYS A 96 0.14 20.18 -28.62
CA CYS A 96 -0.51 19.34 -29.62
C CYS A 96 -1.98 19.06 -29.31
N GLN A 97 -2.52 19.61 -28.21
CA GLN A 97 -3.93 19.46 -27.80
C GLN A 97 -4.40 18.00 -27.73
N SER A 98 -3.50 17.04 -27.45
CA SER A 98 -3.78 15.60 -27.53
C SER A 98 -4.36 15.17 -28.89
N SER A 99 -4.01 15.87 -29.97
CA SER A 99 -4.53 15.63 -31.33
C SER A 99 -4.05 14.30 -31.92
N GLY A 100 -2.99 13.71 -31.35
CA GLY A 100 -2.28 12.56 -31.90
C GLY A 100 -1.10 12.94 -32.81
N ALA A 101 -0.77 14.23 -32.91
CA ALA A 101 0.45 14.69 -33.58
C ALA A 101 1.69 14.05 -32.95
N ILE A 102 2.55 13.47 -33.81
CA ILE A 102 3.83 12.88 -33.42
C ILE A 102 4.92 13.89 -33.78
N VAL A 103 5.75 14.28 -32.82
CA VAL A 103 6.94 15.11 -33.04
C VAL A 103 8.17 14.23 -32.79
N GLY A 104 9.04 14.12 -33.79
CA GLY A 104 10.27 13.34 -33.73
C GLY A 104 10.52 12.46 -34.95
N THR A 105 11.16 11.31 -34.74
CA THR A 105 11.49 10.35 -35.80
C THR A 105 11.14 8.92 -35.41
N ASP A 106 10.95 8.05 -36.39
CA ASP A 106 10.63 6.63 -36.14
C ASP A 106 11.87 5.73 -36.13
N ILE A 107 13.01 6.20 -36.66
CA ILE A 107 14.25 5.44 -36.81
C ILE A 107 15.49 6.32 -36.64
N GLY A 108 16.61 5.69 -36.28
CA GLY A 108 17.92 6.35 -36.22
C GLY A 108 18.27 6.90 -34.84
N ALA A 109 19.22 7.84 -34.80
CA ALA A 109 19.62 8.49 -33.57
C ALA A 109 18.51 9.42 -33.06
N GLN A 110 18.43 9.58 -31.75
CA GLN A 110 17.51 10.49 -31.09
C GLN A 110 17.67 11.93 -31.63
N VAL A 111 16.56 12.61 -31.89
CA VAL A 111 16.55 13.99 -32.38
C VAL A 111 16.24 14.99 -31.27
N ASP A 112 16.85 16.17 -31.31
CA ASP A 112 16.73 17.15 -30.24
C ASP A 112 15.60 18.15 -30.48
N ILE A 113 14.88 18.47 -29.41
CA ILE A 113 14.05 19.68 -29.28
C ILE A 113 14.76 20.58 -28.27
N GLN A 114 15.26 21.70 -28.75
CA GLN A 114 16.07 22.65 -27.97
C GLN A 114 15.14 23.59 -27.20
N MET A 115 14.89 23.27 -25.95
CA MET A 115 13.98 24.04 -25.10
C MET A 115 14.56 25.43 -24.80
N THR A 116 13.67 26.42 -24.61
CA THR A 116 14.03 27.79 -24.22
C THR A 116 13.34 28.19 -22.93
N SER A 117 13.88 29.21 -22.25
CA SER A 117 13.36 29.67 -20.97
C SER A 117 11.90 30.13 -21.05
N SER A 118 11.14 29.85 -20.00
CA SER A 118 9.71 30.13 -19.85
C SER A 118 8.81 29.45 -20.88
N SER A 119 9.35 28.61 -21.77
CA SER A 119 8.55 27.94 -22.80
C SER A 119 7.87 26.69 -22.24
N ALA A 120 6.76 26.30 -22.88
CA ALA A 120 6.02 25.10 -22.58
C ALA A 120 5.92 24.20 -23.81
N PHE A 121 5.99 22.88 -23.60
CA PHE A 121 5.81 21.88 -24.64
C PHE A 121 4.90 20.77 -24.12
N ASN A 122 3.64 20.77 -24.59
CA ASN A 122 2.57 20.07 -23.91
C ASN A 122 1.71 19.20 -24.82
N ASP A 123 1.14 18.14 -24.25
CA ASP A 123 0.08 17.30 -24.83
C ASP A 123 0.43 16.68 -26.20
N CYS A 124 1.73 16.47 -26.46
CA CYS A 124 2.25 15.93 -27.71
C CYS A 124 2.64 14.46 -27.61
N THR A 125 2.60 13.74 -28.74
CA THR A 125 3.28 12.44 -28.85
C THR A 125 4.72 12.66 -29.31
N LEU A 126 5.67 12.08 -28.61
CA LEU A 126 7.11 12.26 -28.83
C LEU A 126 7.75 10.92 -29.20
N SER A 127 8.42 10.85 -30.35
CA SER A 127 9.07 9.61 -30.83
C SER A 127 10.55 9.83 -31.14
N ASN A 128 11.41 9.00 -30.54
CA ASN A 128 12.86 9.08 -30.69
C ASN A 128 13.41 10.51 -30.47
N THR A 129 12.92 11.21 -29.43
CA THR A 129 13.27 12.61 -29.16
C THR A 129 14.00 12.81 -27.84
N ARG A 130 14.83 13.86 -27.80
CA ARG A 130 15.44 14.43 -26.61
C ARG A 130 14.93 15.84 -26.40
N LEU A 131 14.25 16.10 -25.29
CA LEU A 131 13.99 17.46 -24.85
C LEU A 131 15.26 17.97 -24.17
N TYR A 132 15.99 18.87 -24.83
CA TYR A 132 17.31 19.31 -24.42
C TYR A 132 17.25 20.72 -23.81
N PHE A 133 17.70 20.84 -22.58
CA PHE A 133 17.70 22.06 -21.77
C PHE A 133 19.14 22.52 -21.54
N ASP A 134 19.53 23.63 -22.15
CA ASP A 134 20.85 24.25 -21.94
C ASP A 134 20.69 25.67 -21.41
N GLY A 135 20.94 25.85 -20.10
CA GLY A 135 20.74 27.14 -19.43
C GLY A 135 19.28 27.60 -19.36
N VAL A 136 18.34 26.67 -19.51
CA VAL A 136 16.89 26.94 -19.57
C VAL A 136 16.33 27.10 -18.16
N SER A 137 15.46 28.10 -17.97
CA SER A 137 14.78 28.35 -16.70
C SER A 137 13.28 28.51 -16.89
N SER A 138 12.50 28.08 -15.90
CA SER A 138 11.04 28.19 -15.85
C SER A 138 10.29 27.54 -17.02
N ALA A 139 10.91 26.57 -17.70
CA ALA A 139 10.24 25.83 -18.76
C ALA A 139 9.35 24.72 -18.18
N THR A 140 8.28 24.39 -18.90
CA THR A 140 7.30 23.36 -18.50
C THR A 140 7.15 22.30 -19.58
N ILE A 141 7.27 21.03 -19.20
CA ILE A 141 6.97 19.89 -20.07
C ILE A 141 5.84 19.11 -19.44
N SER A 142 4.65 19.14 -20.05
CA SER A 142 3.51 18.44 -19.45
C SER A 142 2.57 17.71 -20.40
N GLY A 143 1.96 16.62 -19.91
CA GLY A 143 0.94 15.88 -20.66
C GLY A 143 1.46 15.14 -21.90
N ASN A 144 2.77 15.05 -22.12
CA ASN A 144 3.32 14.42 -23.32
C ASN A 144 3.34 12.90 -23.19
N THR A 145 3.18 12.21 -24.32
CA THR A 145 3.32 10.75 -24.43
C THR A 145 4.58 10.42 -25.22
N PHE A 146 5.58 9.81 -24.58
CA PHE A 146 6.79 9.33 -25.22
C PHE A 146 6.60 7.89 -25.73
N ALA A 147 6.97 7.64 -26.98
CA ALA A 147 6.85 6.33 -27.61
C ALA A 147 7.85 5.34 -26.99
N THR A 148 7.34 4.28 -26.35
CA THR A 148 8.15 3.25 -25.68
C THR A 148 8.93 2.34 -26.64
N SER A 149 8.60 2.34 -27.93
CA SER A 149 9.33 1.61 -28.98
C SER A 149 10.64 2.30 -29.40
N THR A 150 10.91 3.51 -28.88
CA THR A 150 12.08 4.34 -29.21
C THR A 150 12.62 4.98 -27.93
N THR A 151 13.78 5.65 -28.00
CA THR A 151 14.35 6.36 -26.85
C THR A 151 13.76 7.77 -26.73
N GLY A 152 13.03 8.04 -25.66
CA GLY A 152 12.54 9.36 -25.28
C GLY A 152 13.22 9.88 -24.02
N THR A 153 13.95 11.00 -24.09
CA THR A 153 14.77 11.48 -22.95
C THR A 153 14.51 12.95 -22.66
N ILE A 154 14.51 13.32 -21.38
CA ILE A 154 14.55 14.72 -20.94
C ILE A 154 15.95 14.96 -20.37
N TYR A 155 16.66 15.92 -20.95
CA TYR A 155 18.08 16.13 -20.67
C TYR A 155 18.35 17.58 -20.31
N PHE A 156 18.87 17.82 -19.11
CA PHE A 156 19.42 19.11 -18.69
C PHE A 156 20.94 19.06 -18.79
N ALA A 157 21.51 19.95 -19.58
CA ALA A 157 22.94 20.15 -19.67
C ALA A 157 23.51 20.70 -18.35
N SER A 158 24.83 20.65 -18.21
CA SER A 158 25.59 21.15 -17.05
C SER A 158 25.62 22.69 -16.92
N THR A 159 24.78 23.40 -17.66
CA THR A 159 24.62 24.85 -17.62
C THR A 159 23.50 25.22 -16.65
N ALA A 160 23.72 26.24 -15.82
CA ALA A 160 22.79 26.62 -14.76
C ALA A 160 21.40 26.99 -15.30
N GLY A 161 20.37 26.36 -14.73
CA GLY A 161 18.96 26.62 -15.00
C GLY A 161 18.16 26.56 -13.70
N SER A 162 16.96 27.13 -13.67
CA SER A 162 16.14 27.15 -12.45
C SER A 162 14.64 27.13 -12.71
N GLY A 163 13.88 26.51 -11.81
CA GLY A 163 12.41 26.60 -11.78
C GLY A 163 11.70 25.81 -12.88
N ASN A 164 12.38 24.84 -13.51
CA ASN A 164 11.79 23.99 -14.54
C ASN A 164 10.82 22.97 -13.93
N THR A 165 9.78 22.59 -14.69
CA THR A 165 8.77 21.62 -14.28
C THR A 165 8.57 20.54 -15.34
N ILE A 166 8.65 19.28 -14.95
CA ILE A 166 8.34 18.12 -15.77
C ILE A 166 7.17 17.38 -15.10
N SER A 167 5.97 17.43 -15.70
CA SER A 167 4.80 16.81 -15.07
C SER A 167 3.86 16.05 -15.99
N ASP A 168 3.17 15.05 -15.46
CA ASP A 168 2.06 14.37 -16.17
C ASP A 168 2.45 13.77 -17.53
N ASN A 169 3.74 13.47 -17.74
CA ASN A 169 4.22 12.85 -18.95
C ASN A 169 4.22 11.32 -18.81
N THR A 170 3.92 10.61 -19.88
CA THR A 170 3.85 9.14 -19.89
C THR A 170 4.92 8.54 -20.81
N GLY A 171 5.57 7.46 -20.38
CA GLY A 171 6.48 6.68 -21.21
C GLY A 171 7.89 7.24 -21.37
N ILE A 172 8.31 8.21 -20.53
CA ILE A 172 9.67 8.75 -20.56
C ILE A 172 10.67 7.61 -20.35
N ASN A 173 11.73 7.53 -21.15
CA ASN A 173 12.74 6.48 -20.97
C ASN A 173 13.68 6.82 -19.81
N ASN A 174 14.23 8.05 -19.82
CA ASN A 174 15.11 8.55 -18.77
C ASN A 174 14.97 10.07 -18.61
N ILE A 175 15.24 10.54 -17.39
CA ILE A 175 15.48 11.96 -17.11
C ILE A 175 16.91 12.10 -16.61
N VAL A 176 17.68 12.97 -17.27
CA VAL A 176 19.10 13.21 -16.96
C VAL A 176 19.26 14.68 -16.62
N VAL A 177 19.60 14.98 -15.38
CA VAL A 177 19.78 16.33 -14.87
C VAL A 177 21.26 16.54 -14.57
N GLY A 178 21.95 17.24 -15.46
CA GLY A 178 23.33 17.66 -15.23
C GLY A 178 23.47 18.71 -14.13
N SER A 179 24.72 19.07 -13.82
CA SER A 179 25.07 20.03 -12.77
C SER A 179 24.42 21.41 -12.91
N ASN A 180 24.19 22.05 -11.76
CA ASN A 180 23.75 23.44 -11.57
C ASN A 180 22.26 23.73 -11.80
N GLN A 181 21.41 22.69 -11.88
CA GLN A 181 19.95 22.89 -11.89
C GLN A 181 19.42 23.23 -10.50
N GLN A 182 18.51 24.20 -10.42
CA GLN A 182 17.93 24.67 -9.16
C GLN A 182 16.41 24.65 -9.18
N SER A 183 15.78 24.33 -8.06
CA SER A 183 14.32 24.42 -7.90
C SER A 183 13.57 23.63 -9.01
N LEU A 184 14.03 22.42 -9.32
CA LEU A 184 13.45 21.54 -10.34
C LEU A 184 12.36 20.67 -9.73
N THR A 185 11.21 20.60 -10.40
CA THR A 185 10.10 19.70 -10.04
C THR A 185 9.90 18.63 -11.12
N ILE A 186 9.93 17.37 -10.71
CA ILE A 186 9.60 16.19 -11.53
C ILE A 186 8.42 15.49 -10.85
N ALA A 187 7.21 15.67 -11.37
CA ALA A 187 5.98 15.26 -10.70
C ALA A 187 5.03 14.45 -11.57
N SER A 188 4.38 13.41 -11.03
CA SER A 188 3.28 12.71 -11.72
C SER A 188 3.64 12.12 -13.09
N ASN A 189 4.91 11.77 -13.33
CA ASN A 189 5.33 11.17 -14.60
C ASN A 189 5.35 9.64 -14.51
N THR A 190 5.12 8.99 -15.65
CA THR A 190 5.45 7.57 -15.84
C THR A 190 6.76 7.46 -16.60
N ILE A 191 7.78 6.87 -15.96
CA ILE A 191 9.11 6.61 -16.52
C ILE A 191 9.24 5.11 -16.78
N HIS A 192 9.31 4.72 -18.05
CA HIS A 192 9.50 3.34 -18.49
C HIS A 192 10.87 3.22 -19.16
N THR A 193 11.86 2.76 -18.41
CA THR A 193 13.24 2.62 -18.90
C THR A 193 13.41 1.32 -19.66
N TYR A 194 13.49 1.43 -20.98
CA TYR A 194 13.82 0.33 -21.91
C TYR A 194 15.26 0.39 -22.44
N HIS A 195 15.90 1.57 -22.37
CA HIS A 195 17.22 1.87 -22.94
C HIS A 195 18.04 2.81 -22.02
N ALA A 196 18.77 2.27 -21.05
CA ALA A 196 19.58 3.03 -20.12
C ALA A 196 20.68 3.82 -20.87
N THR A 197 20.69 5.14 -20.69
CA THR A 197 21.59 6.04 -21.43
C THR A 197 22.76 6.56 -20.59
N ALA A 198 22.52 6.95 -19.34
CA ALA A 198 23.54 7.54 -18.45
C ALA A 198 23.53 6.94 -17.05
N ASN A 199 24.72 6.68 -16.49
CA ASN A 199 24.97 6.17 -15.13
C ASN A 199 24.12 4.96 -14.69
N ALA A 200 23.59 4.20 -15.66
CA ALA A 200 22.65 3.12 -15.41
C ALA A 200 21.50 3.57 -14.49
N SER A 201 20.85 4.69 -14.82
CA SER A 201 19.74 5.24 -14.02
C SER A 201 18.49 5.57 -14.84
N SER A 202 17.30 5.37 -14.27
CA SER A 202 16.04 5.89 -14.85
C SER A 202 15.90 7.40 -14.66
N LEU A 203 16.25 7.90 -13.48
CA LEU A 203 16.31 9.32 -13.15
C LEU A 203 17.66 9.64 -12.51
N PHE A 204 18.43 10.51 -13.14
CA PHE A 204 19.75 10.94 -12.70
C PHE A 204 19.77 12.44 -12.41
N VAL A 205 20.32 12.83 -11.26
CA VAL A 205 20.57 14.22 -10.89
C VAL A 205 21.99 14.39 -10.34
N GLU A 206 22.75 15.30 -10.92
CA GLU A 206 24.08 15.67 -10.44
C GLU A 206 24.12 17.16 -10.10
N GLY A 207 24.73 17.52 -8.98
CA GLY A 207 25.14 18.91 -8.72
C GLY A 207 24.00 19.93 -8.69
N GLY A 208 22.79 19.56 -8.25
CA GLY A 208 21.62 20.44 -8.22
C GLY A 208 21.38 21.11 -6.85
N SER A 209 20.31 21.90 -6.75
CA SER A 209 19.78 22.39 -5.47
C SER A 209 18.25 22.45 -5.50
N GLU A 210 17.59 22.14 -4.38
CA GLU A 210 16.13 22.17 -4.23
C GLU A 210 15.42 21.31 -5.28
N ILE A 211 15.70 20.00 -5.26
CA ILE A 211 15.16 19.06 -6.24
C ILE A 211 13.99 18.30 -5.65
N THR A 212 12.83 18.37 -6.31
CA THR A 212 11.60 17.66 -5.92
C THR A 212 11.23 16.61 -6.95
N ILE A 213 11.16 15.35 -6.52
CA ILE A 213 10.77 14.19 -7.31
C ILE A 213 9.56 13.56 -6.61
N THR A 214 8.36 13.79 -7.12
CA THR A 214 7.13 13.38 -6.43
C THR A 214 6.12 12.65 -7.30
N SER A 215 5.43 11.67 -6.73
CA SER A 215 4.25 11.05 -7.38
C SER A 215 4.55 10.41 -8.74
N ASN A 216 5.80 10.03 -9.01
CA ASN A 216 6.17 9.37 -10.27
C ASN A 216 6.05 7.85 -10.16
N THR A 217 5.76 7.20 -11.27
CA THR A 217 5.81 5.74 -11.42
C THR A 217 7.01 5.39 -12.29
N ILE A 218 7.97 4.63 -11.75
CA ILE A 218 9.21 4.26 -12.44
C ILE A 218 9.29 2.74 -12.57
N HIS A 219 9.29 2.27 -13.80
CA HIS A 219 9.49 0.87 -14.17
C HIS A 219 10.78 0.71 -14.98
N SER A 220 11.61 -0.23 -14.56
CA SER A 220 12.81 -0.63 -15.32
C SER A 220 12.59 -1.96 -16.01
N PHE A 221 12.55 -1.93 -17.34
CA PHE A 221 12.43 -3.11 -18.20
C PHE A 221 13.79 -3.55 -18.78
N GLU A 222 14.89 -2.95 -18.32
CA GLU A 222 16.24 -3.24 -18.76
C GLU A 222 17.13 -3.76 -17.61
N ASN A 223 17.97 -4.75 -17.94
CA ASN A 223 18.85 -5.45 -16.99
C ASN A 223 20.22 -4.77 -16.76
N THR A 224 20.47 -3.60 -17.31
CA THR A 224 21.69 -2.81 -17.06
C THR A 224 21.47 -1.67 -16.09
N ASN A 225 20.21 -1.29 -15.84
CA ASN A 225 19.83 -0.19 -14.97
C ASN A 225 20.10 -0.54 -13.50
N VAL A 226 20.86 0.28 -12.78
CA VAL A 226 21.30 0.03 -11.41
C VAL A 226 20.60 0.93 -10.40
N TYR A 227 20.12 2.10 -10.83
CA TYR A 227 19.41 3.06 -10.01
C TYR A 227 18.05 3.40 -10.62
N LEU A 228 16.96 3.36 -9.86
CA LEU A 228 15.71 3.96 -10.33
C LEU A 228 15.77 5.49 -10.17
N ILE A 229 16.24 5.96 -9.01
CA ILE A 229 16.54 7.36 -8.75
C ILE A 229 17.96 7.47 -8.20
N PHE A 230 18.80 8.29 -8.84
CA PHE A 230 20.12 8.63 -8.36
C PHE A 230 20.30 10.14 -8.30
N THR A 231 20.64 10.65 -7.12
CA THR A 231 20.99 12.07 -6.91
C THR A 231 22.36 12.15 -6.26
N SER A 232 23.27 12.96 -6.79
CA SER A 232 24.62 13.15 -6.24
C SER A 232 24.99 14.62 -6.12
N SER A 233 25.68 14.96 -5.03
CA SER A 233 26.19 16.32 -4.77
C SER A 233 25.11 17.39 -4.92
N THR A 234 23.88 17.07 -4.52
CA THR A 234 22.70 17.91 -4.70
C THR A 234 22.22 18.43 -3.35
N ASP A 235 22.09 19.74 -3.22
CA ASP A 235 21.61 20.37 -1.99
C ASP A 235 20.08 20.24 -1.88
N ASN A 236 19.58 19.74 -0.75
CA ASN A 236 18.15 19.59 -0.45
C ASN A 236 17.36 18.77 -1.51
N VAL A 237 17.25 17.46 -1.28
CA VAL A 237 16.54 16.53 -2.17
C VAL A 237 15.26 16.05 -1.51
N SER A 238 14.13 16.13 -2.23
CA SER A 238 12.85 15.59 -1.80
C SER A 238 12.37 14.51 -2.78
N VAL A 239 12.27 13.27 -2.32
CA VAL A 239 11.77 12.12 -3.10
C VAL A 239 10.54 11.56 -2.40
N GLN A 240 9.35 11.89 -2.88
CA GLN A 240 8.11 11.58 -2.16
C GLN A 240 7.07 10.87 -3.03
N GLN A 241 6.28 9.97 -2.45
CA GLN A 241 5.10 9.40 -3.13
C GLN A 241 5.39 8.68 -4.47
N ASN A 242 6.62 8.22 -4.70
CA ASN A 242 6.96 7.52 -5.94
C ASN A 242 6.72 6.00 -5.82
N ALA A 243 6.33 5.37 -6.92
CA ALA A 243 6.26 3.91 -7.04
C ALA A 243 7.42 3.43 -7.94
N LEU A 244 8.31 2.61 -7.40
CA LEU A 244 9.59 2.25 -8.00
C LEU A 244 9.73 0.73 -8.11
N THR A 245 9.87 0.22 -9.33
CA THR A 245 9.92 -1.23 -9.59
C THR A 245 11.00 -1.59 -10.61
N TYR A 246 11.70 -2.70 -10.35
CA TYR A 246 12.48 -3.42 -11.36
C TYR A 246 11.64 -4.56 -11.92
N ASP A 247 11.06 -4.40 -13.11
CA ASP A 247 10.34 -5.45 -13.81
C ASP A 247 11.30 -6.50 -14.40
N VAL A 248 12.49 -6.03 -14.79
CA VAL A 248 13.61 -6.89 -15.19
C VAL A 248 14.77 -6.68 -14.21
N PRO A 249 15.19 -7.72 -13.48
CA PRO A 249 16.32 -7.64 -12.57
C PRO A 249 17.62 -7.23 -13.27
N PRO A 250 18.41 -6.32 -12.68
CA PRO A 250 19.72 -5.97 -13.23
C PRO A 250 20.70 -7.13 -13.15
N THR A 251 21.60 -7.25 -14.13
CA THR A 251 22.68 -8.26 -14.17
C THR A 251 23.83 -7.95 -13.20
N ILE A 252 23.89 -6.72 -12.70
CA ILE A 252 24.98 -6.19 -11.86
C ILE A 252 24.73 -6.51 -10.38
N GLN A 253 25.82 -6.66 -9.61
CA GLN A 253 25.80 -7.08 -8.21
C GLN A 253 25.32 -6.03 -7.20
N ASN A 254 25.16 -4.77 -7.59
CA ASN A 254 24.68 -3.71 -6.70
C ASN A 254 23.50 -3.03 -7.37
N ILE A 255 22.36 -2.97 -6.70
CA ILE A 255 21.13 -2.35 -7.19
C ILE A 255 20.55 -1.39 -6.15
N TYR A 256 19.91 -0.33 -6.63
CA TYR A 256 19.41 0.75 -5.80
C TYR A 256 18.03 1.20 -6.25
N GLY A 257 17.08 1.32 -5.32
CA GLY A 257 15.83 2.02 -5.59
C GLY A 257 16.09 3.53 -5.69
N ILE A 258 16.43 4.13 -4.55
CA ILE A 258 16.77 5.54 -4.40
C ILE A 258 18.18 5.64 -3.82
N ALA A 259 19.07 6.38 -4.48
CA ALA A 259 20.41 6.67 -3.99
C ALA A 259 20.63 8.19 -3.89
N VAL A 260 20.97 8.66 -2.68
CA VAL A 260 21.24 10.07 -2.38
C VAL A 260 22.64 10.22 -1.83
N TYR A 261 23.51 10.81 -2.65
CA TYR A 261 24.94 10.94 -2.36
C TYR A 261 25.26 12.39 -2.03
N ASP A 262 25.97 12.61 -0.92
CA ASP A 262 26.55 13.90 -0.54
C ASP A 262 25.52 15.06 -0.49
N ALA A 263 24.27 14.77 -0.14
CA ALA A 263 23.20 15.77 0.01
C ALA A 263 23.11 16.30 1.45
N ALA A 264 23.16 17.61 1.64
CA ALA A 264 23.07 18.24 2.96
C ALA A 264 21.75 17.92 3.69
N SER A 265 20.65 17.85 2.95
CA SER A 265 19.34 17.47 3.45
C SER A 265 18.63 16.56 2.46
N SER A 266 17.96 15.53 2.96
CA SER A 266 17.06 14.71 2.15
C SER A 266 15.75 14.38 2.88
N THR A 267 14.65 14.34 2.13
CA THR A 267 13.36 13.83 2.58
C THR A 267 12.92 12.75 1.61
N ILE A 268 12.79 11.52 2.10
CA ILE A 268 12.41 10.34 1.34
C ILE A 268 11.19 9.74 2.03
N SER A 269 9.99 9.99 1.50
CA SER A 269 8.76 9.59 2.19
C SER A 269 7.64 9.12 1.30
N TYR A 270 6.77 8.26 1.82
CA TYR A 270 5.62 7.74 1.07
C TYR A 270 5.97 7.02 -0.23
N ASN A 271 7.22 6.57 -0.41
CA ASN A 271 7.61 5.82 -1.61
C ASN A 271 7.31 4.34 -1.43
N THR A 272 6.85 3.69 -2.50
CA THR A 272 6.76 2.23 -2.60
C THR A 272 7.92 1.74 -3.46
N ILE A 273 8.75 0.86 -2.92
CA ILE A 273 9.99 0.41 -3.56
C ILE A 273 10.02 -1.11 -3.59
N LEU A 274 9.95 -1.67 -4.79
CA LEU A 274 9.97 -3.11 -5.03
C LEU A 274 11.35 -3.46 -5.60
N LEU A 275 12.20 -4.03 -4.75
CA LEU A 275 13.46 -4.62 -5.21
C LEU A 275 13.15 -5.87 -6.06
N PRO A 276 14.02 -6.26 -7.00
CA PRO A 276 13.79 -7.42 -7.86
C PRO A 276 13.73 -8.73 -7.05
N SER A 277 12.90 -9.64 -7.52
CA SER A 277 12.56 -10.91 -6.86
C SER A 277 13.52 -12.07 -7.15
N GLU A 278 14.68 -11.83 -7.77
CA GLU A 278 15.60 -12.88 -8.21
C GLU A 278 16.36 -13.56 -7.06
N GLU A 279 15.70 -14.55 -6.47
CA GLU A 279 16.32 -15.59 -5.67
C GLU A 279 17.09 -16.57 -6.57
N GLY A 280 18.42 -16.42 -6.69
CA GLY A 280 19.24 -17.39 -7.43
C GLY A 280 20.49 -16.85 -8.10
N HIS A 281 20.59 -15.53 -8.27
CA HIS A 281 21.85 -14.88 -8.60
C HIS A 281 22.65 -14.67 -7.31
N ALA A 282 23.66 -15.52 -7.07
CA ALA A 282 24.50 -15.39 -5.89
C ALA A 282 25.19 -14.01 -5.86
N LEU A 283 25.04 -13.31 -4.73
CA LEU A 283 25.74 -12.05 -4.37
C LEU A 283 25.22 -10.74 -5.00
N GLN A 284 23.91 -10.58 -5.22
CA GLN A 284 23.32 -9.25 -5.48
C GLN A 284 23.01 -8.51 -4.17
N TRP A 285 23.69 -7.39 -3.95
CA TRP A 285 23.42 -6.41 -2.92
C TRP A 285 22.34 -5.45 -3.41
N GLY A 286 21.24 -5.37 -2.68
CA GLY A 286 20.15 -4.44 -2.99
C GLY A 286 19.98 -3.42 -1.90
N ASN A 287 19.79 -2.15 -2.25
CA ASN A 287 19.48 -1.11 -1.27
C ASN A 287 18.25 -0.36 -1.77
N ALA A 288 17.09 -0.50 -1.13
CA ALA A 288 15.92 0.23 -1.57
C ALA A 288 16.14 1.75 -1.41
N ILE A 289 16.77 2.16 -0.31
CA ILE A 289 17.21 3.54 -0.08
C ILE A 289 18.68 3.52 0.36
N LYS A 290 19.51 4.33 -0.29
CA LYS A 290 20.93 4.52 0.05
C LYS A 290 21.21 5.99 0.35
N ILE A 291 21.65 6.28 1.56
CA ILE A 291 22.22 7.56 1.95
C ILE A 291 23.73 7.39 2.02
N TYR A 292 24.48 8.15 1.24
CA TYR A 292 25.92 7.95 1.14
C TYR A 292 26.69 9.28 1.23
N ARG A 293 27.54 9.42 2.26
CA ARG A 293 28.55 10.48 2.34
C ARG A 293 29.90 9.95 1.84
N ILE A 294 30.47 10.60 0.82
CA ILE A 294 31.74 10.17 0.19
C ILE A 294 32.79 11.28 0.27
N THR A 295 32.44 12.51 -0.08
CA THR A 295 33.44 13.56 -0.32
C THR A 295 33.24 14.81 0.52
N THR A 296 32.07 14.98 1.14
CA THR A 296 31.67 16.25 1.74
C THR A 296 32.03 16.36 3.22
N SER A 297 32.39 17.57 3.65
CA SER A 297 32.46 17.96 5.07
C SER A 297 31.15 18.54 5.59
N THR A 298 30.10 18.50 4.77
CA THR A 298 28.78 19.05 5.10
C THR A 298 28.04 18.06 5.99
N ALA A 299 27.35 18.57 7.00
CA ALA A 299 26.46 17.74 7.80
C ALA A 299 25.29 17.25 6.92
N MET A 300 24.93 15.98 7.02
CA MET A 300 23.80 15.39 6.32
C MET A 300 22.65 15.15 7.29
N THR A 301 21.46 15.60 6.91
CA THR A 301 20.21 15.29 7.63
C THR A 301 19.26 14.58 6.69
N SER A 302 18.82 13.38 7.03
CA SER A 302 17.92 12.58 6.18
C SER A 302 16.67 12.16 6.95
N TYR A 303 15.51 12.43 6.39
CA TYR A 303 14.20 11.99 6.89
C TYR A 303 13.67 10.91 5.96
N ILE A 304 13.57 9.69 6.47
CA ILE A 304 13.12 8.51 5.72
C ILE A 304 11.87 7.98 6.42
N THR A 305 10.69 8.38 5.95
CA THR A 305 9.45 8.08 6.68
C THR A 305 8.32 7.56 5.81
N HIS A 306 7.47 6.69 6.35
CA HIS A 306 6.29 6.22 5.62
C HIS A 306 6.63 5.55 4.28
N ASN A 307 7.79 4.90 4.11
CA ASN A 307 8.07 4.15 2.88
C ASN A 307 7.63 2.69 3.02
N THR A 308 7.16 2.08 1.93
CA THR A 308 6.90 0.63 1.85
C THR A 308 7.97 -0.02 0.98
N ILE A 309 8.75 -0.92 1.55
CA ILE A 309 9.87 -1.56 0.87
C ILE A 309 9.67 -3.07 0.87
N TRP A 310 9.72 -3.64 -0.33
CA TRP A 310 9.68 -5.09 -0.54
C TRP A 310 11.07 -5.61 -0.89
N GLU A 311 11.58 -6.48 -0.04
CA GLU A 311 12.87 -7.15 -0.15
C GLU A 311 12.65 -8.63 -0.51
N TYR A 312 13.52 -9.20 -1.34
CA TYR A 312 13.38 -10.59 -1.81
C TYR A 312 14.65 -11.44 -1.62
N ALA A 313 15.77 -10.85 -1.19
CA ALA A 313 17.05 -11.55 -1.12
C ALA A 313 17.86 -11.22 0.14
N SER A 314 18.79 -12.10 0.49
CA SER A 314 19.53 -12.08 1.76
C SER A 314 20.43 -10.86 1.95
N LEU A 315 20.90 -10.29 0.85
CA LEU A 315 21.79 -9.13 0.84
C LEU A 315 21.04 -7.85 0.45
N HIS A 316 19.71 -7.88 0.42
CA HIS A 316 18.91 -6.67 0.28
C HIS A 316 18.80 -5.94 1.61
N ALA A 317 18.76 -4.62 1.55
CA ALA A 317 18.54 -3.74 2.68
C ALA A 317 17.49 -2.70 2.31
N GLY A 318 16.59 -2.41 3.24
CA GLY A 318 15.60 -1.36 3.06
C GLY A 318 16.23 0.01 3.05
N VAL A 319 16.96 0.34 4.10
CA VAL A 319 17.74 1.58 4.18
C VAL A 319 19.18 1.24 4.50
N THR A 320 20.09 1.80 3.73
CA THR A 320 21.52 1.75 4.01
C THR A 320 22.07 3.16 4.14
N VAL A 321 22.82 3.41 5.22
CA VAL A 321 23.52 4.67 5.49
C VAL A 321 25.01 4.41 5.53
N ASP A 322 25.75 5.08 4.67
CA ASP A 322 27.20 4.94 4.54
C ASP A 322 27.90 6.27 4.76
N ASP A 323 28.95 6.23 5.58
CA ASP A 323 29.88 7.35 5.75
C ASP A 323 31.31 6.90 5.48
N TYR A 324 31.75 7.09 4.23
CA TYR A 324 33.13 6.82 3.79
C TYR A 324 33.96 8.11 3.65
N ALA A 325 33.40 9.26 4.01
CA ALA A 325 34.10 10.53 3.82
C ALA A 325 35.29 10.64 4.77
N ALA A 326 36.44 11.10 4.27
CA ALA A 326 37.61 11.33 5.11
C ALA A 326 37.46 12.55 6.05
N THR A 327 36.46 13.40 5.82
CA THR A 327 36.19 14.62 6.58
C THR A 327 35.12 14.39 7.65
N THR A 328 35.32 14.98 8.84
CA THR A 328 34.34 14.92 9.93
C THR A 328 33.12 15.77 9.65
N ALA A 329 31.93 15.19 9.80
CA ALA A 329 30.66 15.93 9.82
C ALA A 329 29.60 15.18 10.65
N ALA A 330 28.42 15.79 10.83
CA ALA A 330 27.29 15.14 11.48
C ALA A 330 26.44 14.36 10.47
N MET A 331 25.96 13.18 10.86
CA MET A 331 25.01 12.35 10.14
C MET A 331 23.76 12.19 11.01
N ASN A 332 22.68 12.89 10.67
CA ASN A 332 21.42 12.84 11.42
C ASN A 332 20.36 12.11 10.60
N ILE A 333 19.94 10.94 11.07
CA ILE A 333 18.98 10.08 10.37
C ILE A 333 17.71 9.95 11.20
N THR A 334 16.57 10.24 10.59
CA THR A 334 15.25 9.89 11.13
C THR A 334 14.63 8.86 10.22
N ALA A 335 14.43 7.64 10.72
CA ALA A 335 13.80 6.54 10.01
C ALA A 335 12.57 6.09 10.81
N THR A 336 11.36 6.52 10.44
CA THR A 336 10.13 6.20 11.22
C THR A 336 8.97 5.84 10.32
N TYR A 337 8.05 4.99 10.80
CA TYR A 337 6.83 4.63 10.06
C TYR A 337 7.09 3.94 8.70
N ASN A 338 8.24 3.30 8.47
CA ASN A 338 8.50 2.55 7.24
C ASN A 338 8.13 1.06 7.41
N ILE A 339 7.73 0.40 6.32
CA ILE A 339 7.59 -1.06 6.23
C ILE A 339 8.82 -1.63 5.52
N PHE A 340 9.49 -2.55 6.21
CA PHE A 340 10.48 -3.46 5.66
C PHE A 340 9.86 -4.86 5.59
N TYR A 341 9.47 -5.27 4.38
CA TYR A 341 8.75 -6.52 4.14
C TYR A 341 9.60 -7.47 3.31
N ASN A 342 9.96 -8.61 3.89
CA ASN A 342 10.51 -9.71 3.13
C ASN A 342 9.38 -10.42 2.35
N ALA A 343 9.34 -10.16 1.05
CA ALA A 343 8.39 -10.72 0.08
C ALA A 343 8.86 -12.06 -0.53
N SER A 344 10.01 -12.59 -0.09
CA SER A 344 10.52 -13.91 -0.49
C SER A 344 9.50 -15.02 -0.18
N THR A 345 9.24 -15.87 -1.17
CA THR A 345 8.35 -17.04 -1.00
C THR A 345 9.11 -18.30 -0.61
N THR A 346 10.45 -18.32 -0.77
CA THR A 346 11.27 -19.49 -0.46
C THR A 346 12.09 -19.34 0.82
N ASN A 347 12.30 -18.12 1.30
CA ASN A 347 13.11 -17.85 2.47
C ASN A 347 12.40 -16.92 3.46
N SER A 348 12.00 -17.51 4.58
CA SER A 348 11.19 -16.85 5.59
C SER A 348 11.93 -15.81 6.44
N LEU A 349 13.25 -15.62 6.27
CA LEU A 349 14.01 -14.64 7.08
C LEU A 349 15.28 -14.16 6.36
N LEU A 350 15.21 -13.03 5.66
CA LEU A 350 16.32 -12.46 4.88
C LEU A 350 16.41 -10.93 5.02
N GLY A 351 17.50 -10.36 4.52
CA GLY A 351 17.63 -8.91 4.35
C GLY A 351 17.86 -8.11 5.63
N TYR A 352 17.91 -6.80 5.47
CA TYR A 352 18.22 -5.83 6.52
C TYR A 352 17.21 -4.68 6.49
N GLY A 353 16.62 -4.32 7.62
CA GLY A 353 15.72 -3.17 7.65
C GLY A 353 16.51 -1.86 7.52
N LEU A 354 17.31 -1.55 8.53
CA LEU A 354 18.30 -0.48 8.53
C LEU A 354 19.71 -1.04 8.63
N LYS A 355 20.60 -0.59 7.75
CA LYS A 355 22.01 -0.96 7.73
C LYS A 355 22.88 0.29 7.81
N ILE A 356 23.81 0.34 8.76
CA ILE A 356 24.64 1.54 8.99
C ILE A 356 26.12 1.17 8.92
N TYR A 357 26.82 1.80 7.99
CA TYR A 357 28.27 1.73 7.78
C TYR A 357 28.90 3.06 8.20
N LYS A 358 29.85 2.99 9.12
CA LYS A 358 30.46 4.17 9.79
C LYS A 358 31.97 4.21 9.63
N ASP A 359 32.46 4.28 8.42
CA ASP A 359 33.91 4.17 8.19
C ASP A 359 34.68 5.40 8.70
N ASN A 360 33.98 6.52 8.94
CA ASN A 360 34.54 7.68 9.64
C ASN A 360 34.14 7.75 11.12
N ALA A 361 34.99 7.20 11.99
CA ALA A 361 34.84 7.22 13.45
C ALA A 361 34.92 8.62 14.10
N SER A 362 35.37 9.64 13.36
CA SER A 362 35.42 11.02 13.88
C SER A 362 34.11 11.78 13.70
N SER A 363 33.17 11.23 12.91
CA SER A 363 31.85 11.82 12.66
C SER A 363 30.88 11.56 13.80
N THR A 364 29.90 12.44 13.96
CA THR A 364 28.83 12.26 14.95
C THR A 364 27.59 11.70 14.26
N TYR A 365 27.00 10.66 14.83
CA TYR A 365 25.83 10.00 14.26
C TYR A 365 24.65 10.09 15.23
N THR A 366 23.48 10.43 14.71
CA THR A 366 22.21 10.33 15.43
C THR A 366 21.20 9.54 14.61
N LEU A 367 20.44 8.69 15.29
CA LEU A 367 19.36 7.92 14.69
C LEU A 367 18.11 8.02 15.55
N THR A 368 17.02 8.50 14.96
CA THR A 368 15.67 8.32 15.48
C THR A 368 15.01 7.20 14.68
N ASN A 369 14.85 6.04 15.29
CA ASN A 369 14.28 4.84 14.67
C ASN A 369 13.14 4.29 15.52
N ASP A 370 11.89 4.52 15.13
CA ASP A 370 10.72 4.05 15.87
C ASP A 370 9.49 3.90 14.96
N TYR A 371 8.50 3.13 15.40
CA TYR A 371 7.28 2.84 14.64
C TYR A 371 7.54 2.26 13.24
N ASN A 372 8.64 1.55 13.01
CA ASN A 372 8.85 0.83 11.75
C ASN A 372 8.32 -0.60 11.86
N GLY A 373 7.81 -1.12 10.75
CA GLY A 373 7.41 -2.51 10.61
C GLY A 373 8.53 -3.35 10.01
N TYR A 374 8.89 -4.46 10.66
CA TYR A 374 9.91 -5.40 10.20
C TYR A 374 9.31 -6.79 10.12
N HIS A 375 8.83 -7.19 8.94
CA HIS A 375 8.22 -8.48 8.75
C HIS A 375 9.16 -9.44 8.02
N ASN A 376 9.52 -10.54 8.69
CA ASN A 376 10.41 -11.58 8.17
C ASN A 376 11.78 -11.06 7.70
N VAL A 377 12.27 -9.98 8.32
CA VAL A 377 13.60 -9.40 8.06
C VAL A 377 14.64 -9.95 9.04
N SER A 378 15.79 -10.41 8.54
CA SER A 378 16.81 -11.09 9.36
C SER A 378 17.49 -10.19 10.39
N ASN A 379 17.86 -8.97 9.98
CA ASN A 379 18.50 -7.98 10.81
C ASN A 379 17.73 -6.66 10.70
N ARG A 380 16.99 -6.31 11.74
CA ARG A 380 16.15 -5.12 11.74
C ARG A 380 16.98 -3.84 11.71
N VAL A 381 18.02 -3.81 12.52
CA VAL A 381 19.03 -2.76 12.55
C VAL A 381 20.38 -3.44 12.65
N TYR A 382 21.22 -3.23 11.64
CA TYR A 382 22.57 -3.77 11.58
C TYR A 382 23.58 -2.64 11.64
N ASP A 383 24.50 -2.75 12.59
CA ASP A 383 25.67 -1.88 12.73
C ASP A 383 26.90 -2.65 12.31
N ASP A 384 27.58 -2.22 11.26
CA ASP A 384 28.79 -2.91 10.78
C ASP A 384 30.05 -2.51 11.57
N ASN A 385 29.95 -1.55 12.50
CA ASN A 385 31.12 -1.05 13.23
C ASN A 385 31.16 -1.48 14.69
N GLN A 386 32.22 -2.23 15.04
CA GLN A 386 32.40 -2.79 16.39
C GLN A 386 33.17 -1.88 17.37
N ASN A 387 33.65 -0.70 16.94
CA ASN A 387 34.62 0.11 17.71
C ASN A 387 34.20 1.57 18.00
N ASP A 388 32.90 1.91 17.95
CA ASP A 388 32.39 3.24 18.28
C ASP A 388 31.30 3.20 19.39
N THR A 389 30.99 4.37 19.96
CA THR A 389 30.01 4.62 21.02
C THR A 389 28.57 4.78 20.53
N PHE A 390 28.36 5.06 19.24
CA PHE A 390 27.01 5.12 18.67
C PHE A 390 26.47 3.71 18.41
N VAL A 391 25.37 3.34 19.07
CA VAL A 391 24.73 2.02 18.94
C VAL A 391 23.30 2.21 18.41
N PRO A 392 23.05 1.96 17.11
CA PRO A 392 21.72 2.07 16.56
C PRO A 392 20.86 0.90 17.08
N THR A 393 19.63 1.21 17.47
CA THR A 393 18.71 0.22 18.05
C THR A 393 17.38 0.25 17.32
N VAL A 394 16.63 -0.84 17.45
CA VAL A 394 15.23 -0.89 17.05
C VAL A 394 14.42 -0.09 18.09
N GLY A 395 13.53 0.78 17.63
CA GLY A 395 12.65 1.55 18.50
C GLY A 395 11.67 0.68 19.30
N GLU A 396 11.21 1.21 20.42
CA GLU A 396 10.33 0.49 21.37
C GLU A 396 8.95 0.19 20.77
N ASN A 397 8.47 1.00 19.82
CA ASN A 397 7.17 0.84 19.17
C ASN A 397 7.26 0.16 17.79
N ALA A 398 8.38 -0.51 17.49
CA ALA A 398 8.52 -1.27 16.25
C ALA A 398 7.53 -2.46 16.19
N VAL A 399 7.02 -2.74 15.00
CA VAL A 399 6.03 -3.80 14.75
C VAL A 399 6.70 -4.95 13.99
N PHE A 400 6.40 -6.20 14.36
CA PHE A 400 7.00 -7.40 13.74
C PHE A 400 5.96 -8.34 13.12
N THR A 401 4.68 -8.06 13.34
CA THR A 401 3.57 -8.83 12.76
C THR A 401 3.51 -8.62 11.26
N ASN A 402 2.79 -9.51 10.56
CA ASN A 402 2.52 -9.36 9.14
C ASN A 402 1.80 -8.02 8.89
N PRO A 403 2.26 -7.19 7.93
CA PRO A 403 1.57 -5.97 7.54
C PRO A 403 0.19 -6.23 6.92
N TYR A 404 -0.08 -7.43 6.43
CA TYR A 404 -1.32 -7.79 5.72
C TYR A 404 -1.60 -6.86 4.54
N PHE A 405 -0.83 -7.02 3.47
CA PHE A 405 -1.11 -6.41 2.18
C PHE A 405 -2.35 -7.02 1.50
N LYS A 406 -2.92 -6.34 0.51
CA LYS A 406 -4.10 -6.78 -0.25
C LYS A 406 -3.82 -7.90 -1.28
N LEU A 407 -3.06 -8.91 -0.91
CA LEU A 407 -2.60 -9.99 -1.81
C LEU A 407 -3.62 -11.11 -2.03
N GLY A 408 -4.73 -11.10 -1.28
CA GLY A 408 -5.72 -12.17 -1.29
C GLY A 408 -6.82 -12.02 -2.33
N ASP A 409 -6.97 -10.82 -2.92
CA ASP A 409 -7.96 -10.56 -3.95
C ASP A 409 -7.44 -10.94 -5.36
N ALA A 410 -8.24 -10.67 -6.39
CA ALA A 410 -7.87 -10.99 -7.77
C ALA A 410 -7.02 -9.91 -8.47
N SER A 411 -6.80 -8.76 -7.82
CA SER A 411 -6.19 -7.57 -8.40
C SER A 411 -4.75 -7.46 -7.94
N SER A 412 -3.80 -7.30 -8.87
CA SER A 412 -2.40 -7.03 -8.50
C SER A 412 -2.08 -5.54 -8.38
N THR A 413 -3.04 -4.65 -8.71
CA THR A 413 -2.78 -3.19 -8.76
C THR A 413 -2.69 -2.55 -7.37
N ASN A 414 -3.18 -3.25 -6.36
CA ASN A 414 -3.27 -2.83 -4.96
C ASN A 414 -2.44 -3.74 -4.04
N ASP A 415 -1.59 -4.62 -4.59
CA ASP A 415 -0.78 -5.58 -3.82
C ASP A 415 0.13 -4.91 -2.79
N THR A 416 0.51 -3.64 -2.98
CA THR A 416 1.34 -2.89 -2.04
C THR A 416 0.54 -2.06 -1.05
N GLU A 417 -0.79 -2.06 -1.15
CA GLU A 417 -1.69 -1.42 -0.20
C GLU A 417 -1.98 -2.34 0.99
N LEU A 418 -2.17 -1.75 2.17
CA LEU A 418 -2.53 -2.49 3.37
C LEU A 418 -4.02 -2.86 3.34
N ALA A 419 -4.33 -4.08 3.79
CA ALA A 419 -5.70 -4.53 3.99
C ALA A 419 -6.39 -3.68 5.08
N PRO A 420 -7.72 -3.49 5.01
CA PRO A 420 -8.45 -2.59 5.93
C PRO A 420 -8.33 -2.93 7.42
N PHE A 421 -8.03 -4.19 7.75
CA PHE A 421 -7.85 -4.68 9.12
C PHE A 421 -6.40 -4.64 9.62
N SER A 422 -5.45 -4.24 8.77
CA SER A 422 -4.03 -4.23 9.13
C SER A 422 -3.77 -3.41 10.39
N THR A 423 -2.96 -3.95 11.30
CA THR A 423 -2.54 -3.24 12.53
C THR A 423 -1.45 -2.19 12.26
N TYR A 424 -0.99 -2.08 11.01
CA TYR A 424 -0.07 -1.03 10.57
C TYR A 424 -0.83 0.28 10.27
N LEU A 425 -2.14 0.20 10.07
CA LEU A 425 -3.03 1.35 10.02
C LEU A 425 -3.34 1.84 11.44
N ASP A 426 -3.34 3.16 11.61
CA ASP A 426 -3.56 3.88 12.86
C ASP A 426 -2.76 3.28 14.03
N VAL A 427 -1.47 2.99 13.84
CA VAL A 427 -0.64 2.22 14.79
C VAL A 427 -0.59 2.86 16.19
N ASN A 428 -0.70 4.18 16.25
CA ASN A 428 -0.80 4.98 17.48
C ASN A 428 -2.12 5.78 17.58
N GLY A 429 -3.13 5.39 16.79
CA GLY A 429 -4.43 6.04 16.71
C GLY A 429 -4.58 7.13 15.65
N THR A 430 -3.49 7.58 15.02
CA THR A 430 -3.56 8.61 13.96
C THR A 430 -2.56 8.46 12.82
N LEU A 431 -1.45 7.73 13.01
CA LEU A 431 -0.40 7.57 12.01
C LEU A 431 -0.33 6.13 11.53
N ASP A 432 -0.04 5.96 10.26
CA ASP A 432 0.12 4.66 9.59
C ASP A 432 1.60 4.32 9.44
N ILE A 433 1.93 3.03 9.39
CA ILE A 433 3.25 2.55 8.96
C ILE A 433 3.15 2.19 7.47
N GLY A 434 4.04 2.74 6.65
CA GLY A 434 4.14 2.47 5.21
C GLY A 434 3.65 3.64 4.34
N ALA A 435 3.78 3.45 3.03
CA ALA A 435 3.43 4.47 2.03
C ALA A 435 1.92 4.60 1.78
N TYR A 436 1.18 3.52 1.98
CA TYR A 436 -0.28 3.54 1.93
C TYR A 436 -0.82 4.05 3.25
N SER A 437 -1.69 5.07 3.20
CA SER A 437 -2.28 5.69 4.38
C SER A 437 -3.79 5.81 4.22
N THR A 438 -4.51 5.30 5.21
CA THR A 438 -5.97 5.35 5.31
C THR A 438 -6.40 4.98 6.72
N ALA A 439 -7.60 5.38 7.13
CA ALA A 439 -8.13 4.94 8.42
C ALA A 439 -8.34 3.42 8.44
N ARG A 440 -7.94 2.77 9.52
CA ARG A 440 -8.22 1.35 9.75
C ARG A 440 -9.73 1.14 9.84
N GLY A 441 -10.24 0.10 9.19
CA GLY A 441 -11.63 -0.32 9.36
C GLY A 441 -11.92 -0.81 10.79
N SER A 442 -13.19 -1.09 11.06
CA SER A 442 -13.63 -1.66 12.35
C SER A 442 -14.68 -2.77 12.21
N SER A 443 -15.09 -3.08 10.98
CA SER A 443 -16.04 -4.15 10.70
C SER A 443 -15.52 -4.97 9.53
N PHE A 444 -15.28 -6.25 9.77
CA PHE A 444 -14.66 -7.15 8.82
C PHE A 444 -15.48 -8.43 8.69
N THR A 445 -15.33 -9.10 7.56
CA THR A 445 -16.03 -10.34 7.26
C THR A 445 -15.03 -11.42 6.91
N VAL A 446 -15.17 -12.57 7.56
CA VAL A 446 -14.48 -13.81 7.21
C VAL A 446 -15.48 -14.74 6.54
N ASP A 447 -15.16 -15.25 5.36
CA ASP A 447 -15.97 -16.23 4.64
C ASP A 447 -15.05 -17.37 4.16
N ASP A 448 -15.23 -18.58 4.71
CA ASP A 448 -14.36 -19.73 4.47
C ASP A 448 -14.34 -20.21 3.01
N ASN A 449 -15.39 -19.89 2.25
CA ASN A 449 -15.55 -20.25 0.84
C ASN A 449 -15.66 -19.03 -0.09
N GLY A 450 -15.57 -17.83 0.48
CA GLY A 450 -15.66 -16.56 -0.22
C GLY A 450 -14.42 -16.21 -1.06
N ILE A 451 -14.59 -15.19 -1.91
CA ILE A 451 -13.50 -14.55 -2.66
C ILE A 451 -13.18 -13.24 -1.95
N ILE A 452 -11.92 -13.04 -1.56
CA ILE A 452 -11.49 -11.80 -0.92
C ILE A 452 -11.59 -10.66 -1.93
N ASP A 453 -12.19 -9.55 -1.51
CA ASP A 453 -12.28 -8.30 -2.27
C ASP A 453 -11.92 -7.07 -1.40
N TYR A 454 -11.65 -7.29 -0.11
CA TYR A 454 -11.38 -6.25 0.89
C TYR A 454 -12.47 -5.17 0.99
N ALA A 455 -13.70 -5.50 0.58
CA ALA A 455 -14.87 -4.64 0.66
C ALA A 455 -16.05 -5.36 1.33
N SER A 456 -16.42 -6.53 0.83
CA SER A 456 -17.46 -7.40 1.40
C SER A 456 -16.86 -8.58 2.17
N ILE A 457 -15.75 -9.14 1.67
CA ILE A 457 -15.04 -10.29 2.27
C ILE A 457 -13.57 -9.89 2.43
N HIS A 458 -13.10 -9.98 3.67
CA HIS A 458 -11.79 -9.47 4.08
C HIS A 458 -10.77 -10.60 4.28
N ALA A 459 -11.24 -11.79 4.68
CA ALA A 459 -10.41 -12.96 4.90
C ALA A 459 -11.21 -14.23 4.65
N THR A 460 -10.50 -15.35 4.46
CA THR A 460 -11.08 -16.69 4.36
C THR A 460 -10.73 -17.59 5.55
N SER A 461 -10.04 -17.04 6.55
CA SER A 461 -9.60 -17.78 7.74
C SER A 461 -9.67 -16.91 8.99
N THR A 462 -10.10 -17.50 10.10
CA THR A 462 -10.08 -16.90 11.44
C THR A 462 -8.68 -16.57 11.92
N SER A 463 -7.62 -17.15 11.33
CA SER A 463 -6.24 -16.83 11.66
C SER A 463 -5.89 -15.36 11.42
N VAL A 464 -6.49 -14.74 10.40
CA VAL A 464 -6.30 -13.31 10.10
C VAL A 464 -6.86 -12.48 11.26
N MET A 465 -8.11 -12.72 11.66
CA MET A 465 -8.73 -12.10 12.83
C MET A 465 -7.85 -12.24 14.07
N THR A 466 -7.40 -13.45 14.40
CA THR A 466 -6.58 -13.68 15.61
C THR A 466 -5.28 -12.89 15.62
N ALA A 467 -4.73 -12.58 14.45
CA ALA A 467 -3.47 -11.85 14.31
C ALA A 467 -3.64 -10.32 14.25
N THR A 468 -4.84 -9.82 13.93
CA THR A 468 -5.05 -8.40 13.61
C THR A 468 -6.15 -7.71 14.40
N ILE A 469 -6.87 -8.44 15.25
CA ILE A 469 -7.95 -7.87 16.05
C ILE A 469 -7.44 -6.78 17.00
N VAL A 470 -8.20 -5.69 17.07
CA VAL A 470 -7.99 -4.57 18.01
C VAL A 470 -9.30 -4.23 18.71
N ASP A 471 -9.22 -3.46 19.79
CA ASP A 471 -10.42 -3.02 20.51
C ASP A 471 -11.31 -2.14 19.60
N GLY A 472 -12.62 -2.38 19.66
CA GLY A 472 -13.64 -1.75 18.82
C GLY A 472 -14.01 -2.54 17.57
N ASP A 473 -13.29 -3.61 17.25
CA ASP A 473 -13.56 -4.42 16.06
C ASP A 473 -14.86 -5.24 16.16
N THR A 474 -15.50 -5.41 15.02
CA THR A 474 -16.53 -6.40 14.76
C THR A 474 -16.06 -7.35 13.65
N TRP A 475 -15.95 -8.63 13.96
CA TRP A 475 -15.60 -9.69 13.01
C TRP A 475 -16.82 -10.57 12.75
N ASN A 476 -17.33 -10.50 11.53
CA ASN A 476 -18.47 -11.29 11.08
C ASN A 476 -17.97 -12.58 10.41
N LEU A 477 -18.35 -13.73 10.94
CA LEU A 477 -18.10 -15.03 10.33
C LEU A 477 -19.33 -15.39 9.49
N ALA A 478 -19.15 -15.52 8.17
CA ALA A 478 -20.22 -15.98 7.28
C ALA A 478 -20.66 -17.42 7.61
N ALA A 479 -21.74 -17.88 6.98
CA ALA A 479 -22.15 -19.28 7.07
C ALA A 479 -21.02 -20.17 6.52
N GLY A 480 -20.55 -21.14 7.31
CA GLY A 480 -19.34 -21.90 7.01
C GLY A 480 -18.80 -22.67 8.20
N SER A 481 -17.69 -23.37 7.99
CA SER A 481 -16.97 -24.14 9.01
C SER A 481 -15.56 -23.59 9.21
N TYR A 482 -15.29 -23.10 10.41
CA TYR A 482 -14.03 -22.46 10.78
C TYR A 482 -13.24 -23.34 11.74
N GLY A 483 -11.91 -23.30 11.59
CA GLY A 483 -11.00 -23.93 12.54
C GLY A 483 -11.03 -23.24 13.91
N GLN A 484 -10.46 -23.92 14.90
CA GLN A 484 -10.27 -23.35 16.24
C GLN A 484 -9.52 -22.01 16.22
N PHE A 485 -9.86 -21.11 17.14
CA PHE A 485 -9.15 -19.86 17.30
C PHE A 485 -8.94 -19.47 18.77
N ALA A 486 -7.84 -18.77 19.03
CA ALA A 486 -7.49 -18.28 20.35
C ALA A 486 -7.23 -16.78 20.29
N LEU A 487 -7.83 -16.04 21.22
CA LEU A 487 -7.62 -14.60 21.39
C LEU A 487 -6.98 -14.34 22.75
N ALA A 488 -5.94 -13.50 22.74
CA ALA A 488 -5.22 -13.10 23.94
C ALA A 488 -5.00 -11.59 23.93
N SER A 489 -4.91 -11.00 25.12
CA SER A 489 -4.64 -9.57 25.26
C SER A 489 -3.34 -9.17 24.56
N SER A 490 -3.34 -8.05 23.86
CA SER A 490 -2.18 -7.42 23.24
C SER A 490 -2.13 -5.93 23.61
N SER A 491 -1.15 -5.18 23.12
CA SER A 491 -1.07 -3.73 23.31
C SER A 491 -2.26 -2.96 22.70
N ARG A 492 -2.91 -3.52 21.69
CA ARG A 492 -4.05 -2.90 20.98
C ARG A 492 -5.38 -3.63 21.19
N PHE A 493 -5.38 -4.72 21.94
CA PHE A 493 -6.56 -5.54 22.17
C PHE A 493 -6.63 -5.95 23.63
N THR A 494 -7.57 -5.39 24.38
CA THR A 494 -7.85 -5.73 25.78
C THR A 494 -9.00 -6.72 25.93
N GLY A 495 -9.73 -6.99 24.84
CA GLY A 495 -10.88 -7.89 24.81
C GLY A 495 -12.16 -7.24 24.30
N ASN A 496 -12.16 -5.92 24.06
CA ASN A 496 -13.36 -5.20 23.63
C ASN A 496 -13.56 -5.37 22.12
N ALA A 497 -14.01 -6.54 21.68
CA ALA A 497 -14.39 -6.79 20.29
C ALA A 497 -15.57 -7.76 20.21
N THR A 498 -16.28 -7.73 19.08
CA THR A 498 -17.40 -8.63 18.79
C THR A 498 -17.01 -9.62 17.70
N ILE A 499 -17.19 -10.91 17.96
CA ILE A 499 -17.14 -11.99 16.96
C ILE A 499 -18.58 -12.50 16.80
N ALA A 500 -19.16 -12.30 15.62
CA ALA A 500 -20.54 -12.66 15.32
C ALA A 500 -20.61 -13.63 14.15
N GLY A 501 -21.34 -14.74 14.29
CA GLY A 501 -21.62 -15.64 13.19
C GLY A 501 -22.97 -15.40 12.50
N ALA A 502 -23.30 -16.25 11.54
CA ALA A 502 -24.59 -16.31 10.84
C ALA A 502 -25.57 -17.30 11.51
N GLY A 503 -25.50 -17.44 12.84
CA GLY A 503 -26.31 -18.34 13.65
C GLY A 503 -25.86 -19.81 13.52
N ALA A 504 -26.84 -20.71 13.46
CA ALA A 504 -26.62 -22.17 13.42
C ALA A 504 -25.78 -22.67 12.22
N THR A 505 -25.53 -21.81 11.22
CA THR A 505 -24.77 -22.15 10.01
C THR A 505 -23.30 -21.74 10.07
N THR A 506 -22.87 -21.06 11.15
CA THR A 506 -21.48 -20.73 11.40
C THR A 506 -20.94 -21.65 12.49
N ILE A 507 -20.07 -22.56 12.09
CA ILE A 507 -19.57 -23.64 12.96
C ILE A 507 -18.09 -23.39 13.25
N VAL A 508 -17.70 -23.35 14.52
CA VAL A 508 -16.29 -23.32 14.95
C VAL A 508 -15.94 -24.67 15.53
N GLN A 509 -15.01 -25.36 14.88
CA GLN A 509 -14.66 -26.73 15.20
C GLN A 509 -13.14 -26.94 15.15
N PRO A 510 -12.53 -27.48 16.22
CA PRO A 510 -11.11 -27.78 16.23
C PRO A 510 -10.84 -29.01 15.35
N THR A 511 -9.69 -29.02 14.66
CA THR A 511 -9.22 -30.18 13.88
C THR A 511 -8.35 -31.13 14.71
N SER A 512 -8.13 -30.81 15.99
CA SER A 512 -7.32 -31.56 16.96
C SER A 512 -7.97 -31.49 18.34
N GLN A 513 -7.44 -32.20 19.35
CA GLN A 513 -7.94 -32.10 20.72
C GLN A 513 -7.57 -30.73 21.31
N ALA A 514 -8.47 -29.75 21.17
CA ALA A 514 -8.31 -28.39 21.66
C ALA A 514 -9.68 -27.73 21.88
N SER A 515 -9.71 -26.62 22.62
CA SER A 515 -10.89 -25.76 22.67
C SER A 515 -11.15 -25.14 21.29
N ALA A 516 -12.40 -25.19 20.83
CA ALA A 516 -12.83 -24.54 19.60
C ALA A 516 -12.61 -23.02 19.64
N VAL A 517 -12.89 -22.40 20.80
CA VAL A 517 -12.62 -20.99 21.08
C VAL A 517 -11.89 -20.87 22.41
N GLN A 518 -10.84 -20.06 22.46
CA GLN A 518 -10.10 -19.77 23.69
C GLN A 518 -9.91 -18.27 23.87
N PHE A 519 -10.29 -17.73 25.02
CA PHE A 519 -10.05 -16.34 25.43
C PHE A 519 -9.10 -16.29 26.62
N THR A 520 -8.02 -15.54 26.51
CA THR A 520 -6.98 -15.44 27.55
C THR A 520 -6.76 -13.99 27.96
N ASN A 521 -6.97 -13.68 29.24
CA ASN A 521 -6.77 -12.34 29.82
C ASN A 521 -7.56 -11.22 29.11
N LEU A 522 -8.77 -11.53 28.63
CA LEU A 522 -9.63 -10.57 27.91
C LEU A 522 -10.70 -9.98 28.83
N THR A 523 -11.03 -8.71 28.59
CA THR A 523 -12.12 -8.00 29.27
C THR A 523 -13.26 -7.79 28.28
N ASN A 524 -14.43 -8.38 28.56
CA ASN A 524 -15.68 -8.23 27.79
C ASN A 524 -15.64 -8.65 26.29
N PRO A 525 -15.01 -9.77 25.88
CA PRO A 525 -15.18 -10.26 24.51
C PRO A 525 -16.62 -10.71 24.28
N ILE A 526 -17.19 -10.37 23.13
CA ILE A 526 -18.52 -10.84 22.72
C ILE A 526 -18.34 -11.91 21.65
N LEU A 527 -18.82 -13.12 21.92
CA LEU A 527 -19.00 -14.17 20.92
C LEU A 527 -20.49 -14.48 20.82
N GLN A 528 -21.06 -14.37 19.62
CA GLN A 528 -22.50 -14.59 19.41
C GLN A 528 -22.79 -15.24 18.06
N ASP A 529 -23.98 -15.82 17.93
CA ASP A 529 -24.50 -16.36 16.68
C ASP A 529 -23.57 -17.39 16.01
N VAL A 530 -22.87 -18.20 16.81
CA VAL A 530 -22.00 -19.29 16.35
C VAL A 530 -22.37 -20.60 17.02
N VAL A 531 -22.09 -21.71 16.35
CA VAL A 531 -22.08 -23.06 16.94
C VAL A 531 -20.63 -23.40 17.28
N VAL A 532 -20.35 -23.62 18.56
CA VAL A 532 -19.03 -24.04 19.04
C VAL A 532 -19.10 -25.53 19.34
N GLN A 533 -18.42 -26.36 18.55
CA GLN A 533 -18.46 -27.81 18.73
C GLN A 533 -17.07 -28.39 18.95
N GLN A 534 -16.94 -29.30 19.92
CA GLN A 534 -15.79 -30.20 19.98
C GLN A 534 -15.99 -31.33 18.97
N ALA A 535 -15.07 -31.48 18.03
CA ALA A 535 -15.01 -32.70 17.24
C ALA A 535 -13.83 -33.57 17.67
N SER A 536 -14.12 -34.54 18.52
CA SER A 536 -13.42 -35.80 18.45
C SER A 536 -14.45 -36.91 18.27
N THR A 537 -14.77 -37.23 17.02
CA THR A 537 -15.52 -38.47 16.68
C THR A 537 -14.66 -39.73 16.85
N THR A 538 -13.40 -39.58 17.32
CA THR A 538 -12.45 -40.66 17.58
C THR A 538 -12.04 -40.78 19.04
N ALA A 539 -12.64 -39.99 19.94
CA ALA A 539 -12.39 -40.08 21.36
C ALA A 539 -12.97 -41.39 21.91
N SER A 540 -12.10 -42.32 22.35
CA SER A 540 -12.52 -43.45 23.19
C SER A 540 -12.75 -43.04 24.65
N PHE A 541 -12.57 -41.75 24.95
CA PHE A 541 -12.54 -41.16 26.27
C PHE A 541 -12.96 -39.68 26.18
N TYR A 542 -13.90 -39.25 27.01
CA TYR A 542 -14.25 -37.84 27.21
C TYR A 542 -13.72 -37.37 28.56
N ALA A 543 -12.94 -36.28 28.56
CA ALA A 543 -12.52 -35.58 29.78
C ALA A 543 -13.30 -34.28 29.94
N ILE A 544 -13.70 -34.01 31.17
CA ILE A 544 -14.18 -32.68 31.57
C ILE A 544 -13.62 -32.35 32.95
N ASP A 545 -13.22 -31.11 33.13
CA ASP A 545 -12.80 -30.60 34.43
C ASP A 545 -14.05 -30.27 35.26
N GLY A 546 -13.95 -30.31 36.58
CA GLY A 546 -15.01 -29.74 37.41
C GLY A 546 -15.23 -28.27 37.04
N LEU A 547 -16.46 -27.95 36.65
CA LEU A 547 -16.89 -26.63 36.24
C LEU A 547 -17.34 -25.83 37.47
N SER A 548 -16.87 -24.59 37.56
CA SER A 548 -17.33 -23.58 38.51
C SER A 548 -17.57 -22.27 37.78
N PHE A 549 -18.70 -21.63 38.07
CA PHE A 549 -19.08 -20.35 37.46
C PHE A 549 -19.33 -19.30 38.53
N ASP A 550 -18.99 -18.05 38.22
CA ASP A 550 -19.35 -16.89 39.03
C ASP A 550 -20.49 -16.13 38.34
N TYR A 551 -21.60 -15.92 39.03
CA TYR A 551 -22.73 -15.14 38.51
C TYR A 551 -23.36 -14.27 39.60
N SER A 552 -23.64 -13.00 39.25
CA SER A 552 -24.23 -11.99 40.15
C SER A 552 -23.51 -11.83 41.51
N GLY A 553 -22.20 -12.09 41.55
CA GLY A 553 -21.39 -12.00 42.76
C GLY A 553 -21.37 -13.26 43.63
N ASN A 554 -22.00 -14.36 43.20
CA ASN A 554 -21.96 -15.68 43.84
C ASN A 554 -21.11 -16.65 43.01
N SER A 555 -20.40 -17.55 43.71
CA SER A 555 -19.63 -18.64 43.10
C SER A 555 -20.42 -19.95 43.20
N TYR A 556 -20.72 -20.58 42.06
CA TYR A 556 -21.50 -21.83 41.98
C TYR A 556 -20.62 -23.06 42.14
N ASN A 557 -19.96 -23.15 43.29
CA ASN A 557 -19.01 -24.21 43.63
C ASN A 557 -19.18 -24.79 45.05
N ASP A 558 -20.22 -24.41 45.80
CA ASP A 558 -20.45 -24.76 47.20
C ASP A 558 -20.89 -26.23 47.37
N THR A 559 -20.05 -27.19 47.01
CA THR A 559 -20.38 -28.63 47.06
C THR A 559 -19.89 -29.30 48.34
N SER A 560 -18.86 -28.79 49.01
CA SER A 560 -18.38 -29.38 50.27
C SER A 560 -19.45 -29.36 51.36
N VAL A 561 -20.28 -28.31 51.37
CA VAL A 561 -21.40 -28.15 52.31
C VAL A 561 -22.50 -29.20 52.09
N LEU A 562 -22.62 -29.74 50.88
CA LEU A 562 -23.52 -30.85 50.54
C LEU A 562 -22.94 -32.23 50.90
N GLY A 563 -21.74 -32.28 51.48
CA GLY A 563 -21.09 -33.52 51.92
C GLY A 563 -20.08 -34.10 50.94
N TYR A 564 -19.75 -33.38 49.85
CA TYR A 564 -18.66 -33.76 48.95
C TYR A 564 -17.29 -33.45 49.58
N ALA A 565 -16.24 -34.12 49.09
CA ALA A 565 -14.91 -34.03 49.68
C ALA A 565 -14.27 -32.63 49.55
N SER A 566 -14.73 -31.82 48.60
CA SER A 566 -14.31 -30.42 48.38
C SER A 566 -15.39 -29.64 47.62
N ASP A 567 -15.20 -28.33 47.52
CA ASP A 567 -15.96 -27.44 46.63
C ASP A 567 -15.55 -27.65 45.16
N GLY A 568 -16.43 -27.28 44.23
CA GLY A 568 -16.19 -27.32 42.79
C GLY A 568 -16.61 -28.60 42.07
N TYR A 569 -17.40 -29.47 42.70
CA TYR A 569 -18.02 -30.58 41.95
C TYR A 569 -19.08 -30.05 40.99
N THR A 570 -19.12 -30.58 39.78
CA THR A 570 -20.25 -30.35 38.86
C THR A 570 -21.18 -31.54 38.91
N PHE A 571 -22.48 -31.28 39.03
CA PHE A 571 -23.49 -32.33 39.04
C PHE A 571 -24.00 -32.60 37.64
N VAL A 572 -24.08 -33.87 37.25
CA VAL A 572 -24.72 -34.27 36.00
C VAL A 572 -26.09 -34.87 36.31
N ILE A 573 -27.12 -34.26 35.75
CA ILE A 573 -28.52 -34.64 36.00
C ILE A 573 -28.95 -35.66 34.97
N GLU A 574 -28.85 -36.94 35.31
CA GLU A 574 -29.19 -38.04 34.40
C GLU A 574 -30.67 -38.45 34.46
N GLN A 575 -31.41 -38.04 35.50
CA GLN A 575 -32.84 -38.33 35.62
C GLN A 575 -33.60 -37.31 36.49
N ASN A 576 -33.23 -37.16 37.77
CA ASN A 576 -33.87 -36.28 38.75
C ASN A 576 -32.79 -35.62 39.61
N CYS A 577 -33.12 -34.56 40.38
CA CYS A 577 -32.18 -33.91 41.29
C CYS A 577 -32.05 -34.60 42.66
N THR A 578 -32.29 -35.91 42.69
CA THR A 578 -32.20 -36.77 43.88
C THR A 578 -30.78 -37.29 44.09
N ASP A 579 -30.34 -37.40 45.35
CA ASP A 579 -29.01 -37.96 45.67
C ASP A 579 -29.02 -39.51 45.67
N PRO A 580 -27.93 -40.18 45.26
CA PRO A 580 -26.67 -39.61 44.78
C PRO A 580 -26.73 -39.20 43.31
N GLN A 581 -26.20 -38.02 43.00
CA GLN A 581 -26.02 -37.56 41.62
C GLN A 581 -24.71 -38.05 41.03
N THR A 582 -24.67 -38.20 39.71
CA THR A 582 -23.41 -38.37 38.97
C THR A 582 -22.64 -37.06 39.07
N THR A 583 -21.38 -37.10 39.47
CA THR A 583 -20.59 -35.90 39.72
C THR A 583 -19.25 -35.93 39.00
N ILE A 584 -18.81 -34.75 38.58
CA ILE A 584 -17.50 -34.48 38.01
C ILE A 584 -16.67 -33.82 39.11
N GLN A 585 -15.50 -34.37 39.40
CA GLN A 585 -14.63 -33.85 40.45
C GLN A 585 -13.95 -32.54 40.00
N PRO A 586 -13.60 -31.64 40.93
CA PRO A 586 -12.79 -30.44 40.65
C PRO A 586 -11.32 -30.80 40.37
N THR A 587 -11.09 -31.68 39.38
CA THR A 587 -9.79 -32.13 38.91
C THR A 587 -9.78 -32.16 37.39
N THR A 588 -8.61 -32.22 36.77
CA THR A 588 -8.45 -32.08 35.31
C THR A 588 -8.59 -33.37 34.51
N ASP A 589 -8.85 -34.50 35.19
CA ASP A 589 -8.70 -35.84 34.61
C ASP A 589 -9.99 -36.69 34.74
N ASN A 590 -11.18 -36.07 34.87
CA ASN A 590 -12.41 -36.86 35.02
C ASN A 590 -12.76 -37.58 33.72
N ASP A 591 -12.77 -38.91 33.75
CA ASP A 591 -13.39 -39.72 32.71
C ASP A 591 -14.92 -39.64 32.82
N ILE A 592 -15.54 -38.97 31.87
CA ILE A 592 -17.00 -38.84 31.78
C ILE A 592 -17.61 -39.68 30.67
N THR A 593 -16.84 -40.60 30.08
CA THR A 593 -17.31 -41.44 28.96
C THR A 593 -18.52 -42.30 29.34
N ALA A 594 -18.64 -42.66 30.62
CA ALA A 594 -19.74 -43.46 31.14
C ALA A 594 -20.98 -42.63 31.52
N VAL A 595 -20.89 -41.29 31.48
CA VAL A 595 -22.00 -40.40 31.80
C VAL A 595 -23.04 -40.44 30.69
N THR A 596 -24.31 -40.52 31.06
CA THR A 596 -25.44 -40.63 30.13
C THR A 596 -25.48 -39.44 29.18
N GLY A 597 -25.52 -39.74 27.87
CA GLY A 597 -25.56 -38.73 26.80
C GLY A 597 -24.17 -38.20 26.42
N MET A 598 -23.10 -38.59 27.12
CA MET A 598 -21.82 -37.93 26.92
C MET A 598 -21.21 -38.24 25.55
N GLY A 599 -21.00 -37.20 24.75
CA GLY A 599 -20.54 -37.31 23.37
C GLY A 599 -21.63 -37.59 22.34
N THR A 600 -22.89 -37.74 22.75
CA THR A 600 -24.03 -37.97 21.85
C THR A 600 -25.23 -37.02 22.05
N ASP A 601 -25.33 -36.39 23.22
CA ASP A 601 -26.33 -35.37 23.55
C ASP A 601 -25.69 -33.99 23.68
N ASP A 602 -26.52 -32.97 23.50
CA ASP A 602 -26.23 -31.60 23.88
C ASP A 602 -26.47 -31.42 25.40
N TYR A 603 -25.74 -30.53 26.07
CA TYR A 603 -25.85 -30.32 27.52
C TYR A 603 -26.18 -28.87 27.85
N HIS A 604 -27.26 -28.68 28.60
CA HIS A 604 -27.61 -27.40 29.20
C HIS A 604 -26.79 -27.14 30.46
N LEU A 605 -26.48 -25.88 30.74
CA LEU A 605 -25.87 -25.45 31.99
C LEU A 605 -26.93 -24.84 32.90
N ALA A 606 -27.04 -25.34 34.12
CA ALA A 606 -27.88 -24.75 35.17
C ALA A 606 -27.02 -24.31 36.35
N LEU A 607 -27.06 -23.02 36.68
CA LEU A 607 -26.48 -22.47 37.90
C LEU A 607 -27.60 -22.37 38.94
N ILE A 608 -27.47 -23.08 40.05
CA ILE A 608 -28.59 -23.20 40.99
C ILE A 608 -28.20 -22.94 42.44
N ASP A 609 -29.04 -22.21 43.14
CA ASP A 609 -29.16 -22.26 44.59
C ASP A 609 -29.90 -23.54 45.03
N TYR A 610 -29.12 -24.56 45.36
CA TYR A 610 -29.58 -25.88 45.79
C TYR A 610 -30.46 -25.84 47.05
N ALA A 611 -30.39 -24.75 47.84
CA ALA A 611 -31.25 -24.56 49.01
C ALA A 611 -32.73 -24.33 48.64
N GLN A 612 -33.02 -23.88 47.41
CA GLN A 612 -34.39 -23.66 46.92
C GLN A 612 -35.12 -24.98 46.57
N GLY A 613 -34.38 -26.07 46.36
CA GLY A 613 -34.91 -27.40 46.02
C GLY A 613 -35.37 -28.23 47.21
N GLY A 614 -35.56 -27.62 48.39
CA GLY A 614 -36.03 -28.32 49.60
C GLY A 614 -34.96 -29.06 50.40
N LYS A 615 -33.72 -29.13 49.93
CA LYS A 615 -32.57 -29.68 50.67
C LYS A 615 -31.82 -28.55 51.37
N SER A 616 -32.31 -28.16 52.55
CA SER A 616 -31.68 -27.14 53.39
C SER A 616 -30.73 -27.78 54.41
N ILE A 617 -29.47 -27.32 54.44
CA ILE A 617 -28.48 -27.65 55.49
C ILE A 617 -28.72 -26.84 56.79
N GLY A 618 -29.70 -25.93 56.75
CA GLY A 618 -30.07 -24.99 57.80
C GLY A 618 -30.91 -23.84 57.22
N PRO A 619 -31.83 -23.23 57.98
CA PRO A 619 -32.76 -22.24 57.44
C PRO A 619 -32.04 -21.02 56.85
N GLY A 620 -32.17 -20.81 55.54
CA GLY A 620 -31.85 -19.56 54.84
C GLY A 620 -30.41 -19.37 54.36
N THR A 621 -29.55 -20.40 54.37
CA THR A 621 -28.23 -20.32 53.73
C THR A 621 -28.31 -20.86 52.31
N PRO A 622 -28.06 -20.03 51.28
CA PRO A 622 -28.03 -20.48 49.89
C PRO A 622 -26.81 -21.39 49.66
N VAL A 623 -26.93 -22.30 48.69
CA VAL A 623 -25.89 -23.27 48.34
C VAL A 623 -25.76 -23.29 46.83
N TYR A 624 -24.75 -22.61 46.30
CA TYR A 624 -24.64 -22.39 44.87
C TYR A 624 -23.84 -23.51 44.20
N VAL A 625 -24.45 -24.24 43.27
CA VAL A 625 -23.83 -25.38 42.58
C VAL A 625 -24.02 -25.29 41.07
N THR A 626 -23.08 -25.89 40.34
CA THR A 626 -23.12 -26.00 38.88
C THR A 626 -23.68 -27.36 38.48
N MET A 627 -24.67 -27.37 37.58
CA MET A 627 -25.23 -28.59 37.01
C MET A 627 -25.14 -28.63 35.48
N LEU A 628 -24.87 -29.81 34.94
CA LEU A 628 -25.00 -30.15 33.54
C LEU A 628 -26.22 -31.04 33.33
N VAL A 629 -27.07 -30.67 32.39
CA VAL A 629 -28.32 -31.37 32.11
C VAL A 629 -28.34 -31.79 30.65
N PRO A 630 -28.25 -33.10 30.33
CA PRO A 630 -28.38 -33.58 28.96
C PRO A 630 -29.75 -33.19 28.38
N SER A 631 -29.78 -32.79 27.12
CA SER A 631 -31.02 -32.43 26.41
C SER A 631 -31.99 -33.62 26.30
N SER A 632 -31.48 -34.85 26.33
CA SER A 632 -32.29 -36.08 26.42
C SER A 632 -33.01 -36.26 27.76
N VAL A 633 -32.52 -35.62 28.82
CA VAL A 633 -33.14 -35.60 30.16
C VAL A 633 -34.13 -34.45 30.26
N ALA A 634 -33.71 -33.25 29.87
CA ALA A 634 -34.58 -32.08 29.81
C ALA A 634 -34.22 -31.19 28.63
N VAL A 635 -35.16 -31.02 27.71
CA VAL A 635 -34.96 -30.26 26.45
C VAL A 635 -34.94 -28.73 26.63
N ASN A 636 -35.27 -28.23 27.82
CA ASN A 636 -35.27 -26.81 28.18
C ASN A 636 -35.44 -26.63 29.71
N GLN A 637 -35.32 -25.39 30.20
CA GLN A 637 -35.50 -25.04 31.61
C GLN A 637 -36.81 -25.55 32.20
N ALA A 638 -37.93 -25.40 31.49
CA ALA A 638 -39.25 -25.79 32.00
C ALA A 638 -39.36 -27.32 32.17
N ALA A 639 -38.73 -28.10 31.30
CA ALA A 639 -38.65 -29.55 31.42
C ALA A 639 -37.75 -29.96 32.60
N PHE A 640 -36.66 -29.22 32.85
CA PHE A 640 -35.78 -29.44 34.00
C PHE A 640 -36.48 -29.15 35.33
N GLU A 641 -37.20 -28.04 35.43
CA GLU A 641 -37.99 -27.67 36.62
C GLU A 641 -39.16 -28.64 36.91
N ALA A 642 -39.57 -29.42 35.90
CA ALA A 642 -40.60 -30.44 36.06
C ALA A 642 -40.07 -31.78 36.59
N LEU A 643 -38.74 -31.95 36.69
CA LEU A 643 -38.11 -33.14 37.27
C LEU A 643 -38.24 -33.12 38.79
N ASP A 644 -38.23 -34.30 39.41
CA ASP A 644 -38.39 -34.41 40.85
C ASP A 644 -37.19 -33.79 41.59
N ASP A 645 -37.49 -33.02 42.64
CA ASP A 645 -36.53 -32.35 43.52
C ASP A 645 -35.56 -31.36 42.83
N CYS A 646 -35.85 -30.96 41.57
CA CYS A 646 -35.03 -29.99 40.85
C CYS A 646 -35.44 -28.54 41.15
N PRO A 647 -34.53 -27.71 41.71
CA PRO A 647 -34.78 -26.29 41.94
C PRO A 647 -34.87 -25.49 40.64
N THR A 648 -35.53 -24.34 40.69
CA THR A 648 -35.47 -23.31 39.63
C THR A 648 -34.02 -22.80 39.52
N PRO A 649 -33.39 -22.85 38.34
CA PRO A 649 -32.06 -22.29 38.13
C PRO A 649 -32.06 -20.76 38.30
N ASP A 650 -30.98 -20.23 38.89
CA ASP A 650 -30.69 -18.79 38.84
C ASP A 650 -30.27 -18.37 37.42
N VAL A 651 -29.59 -19.27 36.71
CA VAL A 651 -29.23 -19.14 35.30
C VAL A 651 -29.44 -20.48 34.60
N TRP A 652 -30.10 -20.44 33.44
CA TRP A 652 -30.18 -21.54 32.50
C TRP A 652 -29.55 -21.10 31.18
N ILE A 653 -28.58 -21.89 30.68
CA ILE A 653 -28.00 -21.70 29.36
C ILE A 653 -28.42 -22.88 28.50
N ASP A 654 -29.19 -22.58 27.45
CA ASP A 654 -29.55 -23.58 26.45
C ASP A 654 -28.30 -24.09 25.74
N SER A 655 -28.30 -25.39 25.45
CA SER A 655 -27.22 -26.10 24.79
C SER A 655 -27.11 -25.74 23.33
#